data_AF-C8WY34-F1
#
_entry.id   AF-C8WY34-F1
#
_cell.length_a   1.000
_cell.length_b   1.000
_cell.length_c   1.000
_cell.angle_alpha   90.00
_cell.angle_beta   90.00
_cell.angle_gamma   90.00
#
_symmetry.space_group_name_H-M   'P 1'
#
loop_
_entity.id
_entity.type
_entity.pdbx_description
1 polymer ?
#
loop_
_entity_poly.entity_id
_entity_poly.type
_entity_poly.pdbx_seq_one_letter_code
_entity_poly.pdbx_strand_id
1 'polypeptide(L)'
;MKWTGWGNAIRRWLDDDAFRHSRRIRVFIYAGLGVLLFAILASSMMPPRYHFTVGEVSPTTVVAPVTAVDTAATAAKRKAAEAKVPKQYAQSPQVLTDALQQLAGLFEAARSAAANPNLTPAERLAAVRRVAPRGLSISTLERMLREPPARLAALEKDSAKVVQAILSQPFYADSMQQSMLLVDRQIVNLNLGLDRDEALIVQNTAVSVLRPNMVYQAQATQEAREQAAESVQPVLIHQGDVIVAKNQVVTQDVISKLKDVGLYSAYPSVRVGLGFAVFIALSVSMLAAYVERRAPRRRLDNLMLGILGLVFILMAILIAVTKWIVVAGGPASTPYLLPISLGAMLITVMMDSSLAVVAAFFFSFLLGAAFGMNYDFVFYGFVGSLVGAYSVARVTSRATFMRAGFIVSAVNMGTVIALYLLEANRGSDLHALSLHVGLAALNGIFAAILTMGILPFFESAFGLLTPIRLLELSNPNHPLLRKVLLEAPGTYHHSLIVGNLAEAAAELVGADPLLCRVGAYYHDVGKTKRPMFFVENQMTKENPHDKVAPSLSHLIITSHVSDGLEMLRKAGIPKPIQDICATHHGTTILWYFYHKAKEQDKNGTVRVDDFRYPGPKPKTRECAIIMICDAVEAAVRSMSRPTPNRVEGVIRKIIRDRLQDGQLDECDLTLQDLDAMVGAFMKTLKGIYHARIEYPDIDKLKKEVAK
;
A
#
# COMPACT_ATOMS: atom_id res chain seq x y z
N MET A 1 -32.10 15.82 -14.63
CA MET A 1 -31.66 15.13 -15.86
C MET A 1 -32.69 14.07 -16.20
N LYS A 2 -33.46 14.22 -17.30
CA LYS A 2 -34.37 13.16 -17.78
C LYS A 2 -33.50 12.05 -18.37
N TRP A 3 -33.33 10.94 -17.64
CA TRP A 3 -32.61 9.78 -18.15
C TRP A 3 -33.39 9.18 -19.33
N THR A 4 -32.72 9.02 -20.47
CA THR A 4 -33.25 8.34 -21.66
C THR A 4 -33.56 6.86 -21.34
N GLY A 5 -34.30 6.16 -22.22
CA GLY A 5 -34.70 4.76 -21.99
C GLY A 5 -33.55 3.82 -21.57
N TRP A 6 -32.33 4.08 -22.06
CA TRP A 6 -31.11 3.38 -21.70
C TRP A 6 -30.70 3.55 -20.22
N GLY A 7 -30.81 4.77 -19.68
CA GLY A 7 -30.48 5.04 -18.27
C GLY A 7 -31.39 4.32 -17.29
N ASN A 8 -32.68 4.22 -17.63
CA ASN A 8 -33.65 3.48 -16.83
C ASN A 8 -33.42 1.97 -16.92
N ALA A 9 -32.99 1.45 -18.08
CA ALA A 9 -32.64 0.04 -18.24
C ALA A 9 -31.41 -0.35 -17.40
N ILE A 10 -30.36 0.49 -17.39
CA ILE A 10 -29.16 0.27 -16.56
C ILE A 10 -29.54 0.28 -15.07
N ARG A 11 -30.35 1.25 -14.62
CA ARG A 11 -30.81 1.29 -13.23
C ARG A 11 -31.61 0.05 -12.85
N ARG A 12 -32.53 -0.39 -13.70
CA ARG A 12 -33.30 -1.63 -13.47
C ARG A 12 -32.38 -2.84 -13.33
N TRP A 13 -31.34 -2.94 -14.15
CA TRP A 13 -30.36 -4.03 -14.06
C TRP A 13 -29.51 -3.97 -12.79
N LEU A 14 -29.05 -2.78 -12.37
CA LEU A 14 -28.33 -2.60 -11.10
C LEU A 14 -29.22 -2.89 -9.88
N ASP A 15 -30.52 -2.72 -10.02
CA ASP A 15 -31.54 -2.99 -9.01
C ASP A 15 -32.08 -4.43 -9.02
N ASP A 16 -31.62 -5.27 -9.94
CA ASP A 16 -32.02 -6.67 -10.06
C ASP A 16 -31.37 -7.53 -8.95
N ASP A 17 -32.19 -8.32 -8.24
CA ASP A 17 -31.73 -9.21 -7.17
C ASP A 17 -30.72 -10.26 -7.69
N ALA A 18 -30.88 -10.71 -8.94
CA ALA A 18 -29.94 -11.63 -9.57
C ALA A 18 -28.56 -11.00 -9.75
N PHE A 19 -28.51 -9.70 -10.06
CA PHE A 19 -27.25 -8.96 -10.08
C PHE A 19 -26.70 -8.76 -8.67
N ARG A 20 -27.52 -8.26 -7.74
CA ARG A 20 -27.09 -7.85 -6.39
C ARG A 20 -26.50 -8.97 -5.55
N HIS A 21 -26.99 -10.21 -5.71
CA HIS A 21 -26.60 -11.34 -4.85
C HIS A 21 -25.86 -12.48 -5.56
N SER A 22 -25.57 -12.36 -6.86
CA SER A 22 -24.83 -13.40 -7.59
C SER A 22 -23.37 -13.53 -7.13
N ARG A 23 -23.00 -14.76 -6.71
CA ARG A 23 -21.63 -15.09 -6.31
C ARG A 23 -20.64 -15.00 -7.48
N ARG A 24 -21.06 -15.34 -8.71
CA ARG A 24 -20.20 -15.27 -9.90
C ARG A 24 -19.82 -13.83 -10.22
N ILE A 25 -20.81 -12.93 -10.23
CA ILE A 25 -20.61 -11.50 -10.47
C ILE A 25 -19.67 -10.92 -9.42
N ARG A 26 -19.84 -11.31 -8.16
CA ARG A 26 -18.97 -10.88 -7.06
C ARG A 26 -17.49 -11.22 -7.28
N VAL A 27 -17.20 -12.44 -7.72
CA VAL A 27 -15.82 -12.86 -8.07
C VAL A 27 -15.29 -12.05 -9.25
N PHE A 28 -16.11 -11.80 -10.28
CA PHE A 28 -15.73 -10.94 -11.41
C PHE A 28 -15.42 -9.50 -10.98
N ILE A 29 -16.15 -8.93 -10.01
CA ILE A 29 -15.86 -7.59 -9.50
C ILE A 29 -14.49 -7.55 -8.82
N TYR A 30 -14.15 -8.54 -7.98
CA TYR A 30 -12.82 -8.61 -7.35
C TYR A 30 -11.70 -8.82 -8.37
N ALA A 31 -11.87 -9.75 -9.31
CA ALA A 31 -10.88 -10.00 -10.36
C ALA A 31 -10.69 -8.77 -11.25
N GLY A 32 -11.79 -8.13 -11.67
CA GLY A 32 -11.78 -6.89 -12.45
C GLY A 32 -11.10 -5.74 -11.70
N LEU A 33 -11.37 -5.59 -10.41
CA LEU A 33 -10.68 -4.61 -9.57
C LEU A 33 -9.16 -4.85 -9.56
N GLY A 34 -8.72 -6.09 -9.36
CA GLY A 34 -7.29 -6.42 -9.39
C GLY A 34 -6.63 -6.10 -10.73
N VAL A 35 -7.27 -6.47 -11.84
CA VAL A 35 -6.76 -6.17 -13.20
C VAL A 35 -6.68 -4.68 -13.45
N LEU A 36 -7.71 -3.91 -13.09
CA LEU A 36 -7.74 -2.46 -13.28
C LEU A 36 -6.71 -1.75 -12.41
N LEU A 37 -6.58 -2.13 -11.13
CA LEU A 37 -5.56 -1.58 -10.24
C LEU A 37 -4.15 -1.85 -10.78
N PHE A 38 -3.89 -3.07 -11.26
CA PHE A 38 -2.62 -3.41 -11.90
C PHE A 38 -2.38 -2.56 -13.14
N ALA A 39 -3.36 -2.45 -14.04
CA ALA A 39 -3.22 -1.68 -15.28
C ALA A 39 -2.95 -0.18 -15.04
N ILE A 40 -3.61 0.41 -14.04
CA ILE A 40 -3.46 1.85 -13.71
C ILE A 40 -2.12 2.12 -13.05
N LEU A 41 -1.68 1.26 -12.12
CA LEU A 41 -0.51 1.51 -11.28
C LEU A 41 0.78 0.87 -11.80
N ALA A 42 0.73 0.00 -12.82
CA ALA A 42 1.92 -0.68 -13.36
C ALA A 42 2.99 0.32 -13.81
N SER A 43 2.61 1.39 -14.50
CA SER A 43 3.55 2.44 -14.93
C SER A 43 4.14 3.23 -13.76
N SER A 44 3.41 3.34 -12.64
CA SER A 44 3.85 4.07 -11.45
C SER A 44 4.83 3.27 -10.59
N MET A 45 4.77 1.94 -10.68
CA MET A 45 5.56 1.02 -9.86
C MET A 45 6.77 0.43 -10.59
N MET A 46 6.83 0.50 -11.92
CA MET A 46 8.02 0.11 -12.65
C MET A 46 9.08 1.24 -12.56
N PRO A 47 10.32 0.95 -12.13
CA PRO A 47 11.38 1.96 -12.10
C PRO A 47 11.63 2.49 -13.52
N PRO A 48 11.92 3.81 -13.67
CA PRO A 48 12.28 4.38 -14.96
C PRO A 48 13.51 3.66 -15.49
N ARG A 49 13.50 3.31 -16.78
CA ARG A 49 14.63 2.68 -17.44
C ARG A 49 15.22 3.67 -18.44
N TYR A 50 16.54 3.76 -18.45
CA TYR A 50 17.26 4.67 -19.32
C TYR A 50 18.01 3.86 -20.38
N HIS A 51 17.81 4.22 -21.64
CA HIS A 51 18.59 3.71 -22.74
C HIS A 51 19.43 4.85 -23.30
N PHE A 52 20.54 5.14 -22.63
CA PHE A 52 21.49 6.13 -23.10
C PHE A 52 22.56 5.51 -23.98
N THR A 53 23.01 6.30 -24.95
CA THR A 53 24.20 6.02 -25.76
C THR A 53 25.40 6.81 -25.23
N VAL A 54 26.62 6.28 -25.40
CA VAL A 54 27.83 6.99 -24.98
C VAL A 54 27.96 8.27 -25.80
N GLY A 55 28.16 9.41 -25.14
CA GLY A 55 28.24 10.72 -25.78
C GLY A 55 26.91 11.49 -25.85
N GLU A 56 25.79 10.86 -25.50
CA GLU A 56 24.48 11.51 -25.39
C GLU A 56 24.42 12.42 -24.16
N VAL A 57 23.67 13.52 -24.23
CA VAL A 57 23.43 14.42 -23.10
C VAL A 57 22.18 13.96 -22.34
N SER A 58 22.32 13.69 -21.03
CA SER A 58 21.21 13.21 -20.22
C SER A 58 20.11 14.28 -20.09
N PRO A 59 18.84 13.99 -20.47
CA PRO A 59 17.74 14.94 -20.35
C PRO A 59 17.23 15.10 -18.91
N THR A 60 17.65 14.21 -17.99
CA THR A 60 17.21 14.16 -16.60
C THR A 60 18.35 13.83 -15.65
N THR A 61 18.23 14.20 -14.38
CA THR A 61 19.15 13.73 -13.34
C THR A 61 18.75 12.30 -12.94
N VAL A 62 19.67 11.35 -13.07
CA VAL A 62 19.45 9.96 -12.67
C VAL A 62 20.17 9.69 -11.37
N VAL A 63 19.43 9.19 -10.40
CA VAL A 63 19.89 8.90 -9.03
C VAL A 63 19.79 7.39 -8.78
N ALA A 64 20.75 6.83 -8.06
CA ALA A 64 20.77 5.42 -7.69
C ALA A 64 19.57 5.07 -6.79
N PRO A 65 18.67 4.16 -7.22
CA PRO A 65 17.47 3.79 -6.45
C PRO A 65 17.79 2.79 -5.33
N VAL A 66 18.92 2.11 -5.42
CA VAL A 66 19.39 1.08 -4.49
C VAL A 66 20.90 1.18 -4.35
N THR A 67 21.41 0.72 -3.21
CA THR A 67 22.86 0.53 -3.04
C THR A 67 23.32 -0.68 -3.85
N ALA A 68 24.29 -0.50 -4.73
CA ALA A 68 24.84 -1.54 -5.59
C ALA A 68 26.37 -1.49 -5.60
N VAL A 69 27.01 -2.59 -6.00
CA VAL A 69 28.47 -2.62 -6.19
C VAL A 69 28.79 -2.00 -7.55
N ASP A 70 29.67 -1.00 -7.59
CA ASP A 70 30.26 -0.49 -8.83
C ASP A 70 31.26 -1.54 -9.34
N THR A 71 30.81 -2.36 -10.29
CA THR A 71 31.59 -3.51 -10.76
C THR A 71 32.84 -3.06 -11.50
N ALA A 72 32.75 -1.97 -12.27
CA ALA A 72 33.85 -1.41 -13.03
C ALA A 72 34.92 -0.79 -12.13
N ALA A 73 34.52 0.07 -11.19
CA ALA A 73 35.46 0.71 -10.25
C ALA A 73 36.10 -0.33 -9.32
N THR A 74 35.33 -1.33 -8.87
CA THR A 74 35.86 -2.43 -8.05
C THR A 74 36.89 -3.25 -8.84
N ALA A 75 36.59 -3.63 -10.08
CA ALA A 75 37.54 -4.36 -10.93
C ALA A 75 38.82 -3.55 -11.20
N ALA A 76 38.70 -2.24 -11.43
CA ALA A 76 39.85 -1.36 -11.60
C ALA A 76 40.74 -1.31 -10.34
N LYS A 77 40.15 -1.21 -9.14
CA LYS A 77 40.90 -1.25 -7.88
C LYS A 77 41.57 -2.61 -7.65
N ARG A 78 40.90 -3.73 -7.97
CA ARG A 78 41.49 -5.07 -7.90
C ARG A 78 42.72 -5.20 -8.79
N LYS A 79 42.62 -4.81 -10.05
CA LYS A 79 43.74 -4.84 -11.01
C LYS A 79 44.90 -3.94 -10.56
N ALA A 80 44.61 -2.79 -9.96
CA ALA A 80 45.62 -1.91 -9.40
C ALA A 80 46.32 -2.51 -8.17
N ALA A 81 45.61 -3.30 -7.35
CA ALA A 81 46.20 -4.02 -6.22
C ALA A 81 47.11 -5.15 -6.70
N GLU A 82 46.70 -5.94 -7.69
CA GLU A 82 47.52 -6.99 -8.32
C GLU A 82 48.83 -6.43 -8.88
N ALA A 83 48.78 -5.28 -9.56
CA ALA A 83 49.94 -4.67 -10.19
C ALA A 83 50.99 -4.18 -9.17
N LYS A 84 50.59 -3.92 -7.92
CA LYS A 84 51.49 -3.48 -6.84
C LYS A 84 52.22 -4.63 -6.14
N VAL A 85 51.82 -5.88 -6.36
CA VAL A 85 52.45 -7.03 -5.72
C VAL A 85 53.82 -7.31 -6.35
N PRO A 86 54.92 -7.21 -5.57
CA PRO A 86 56.25 -7.51 -6.07
C PRO A 86 56.40 -9.00 -6.39
N LYS A 87 57.33 -9.33 -7.30
CA LYS A 87 57.71 -10.71 -7.61
C LYS A 87 58.27 -11.38 -6.35
N GLN A 88 57.82 -12.61 -6.09
CA GLN A 88 58.28 -13.44 -4.97
C GLN A 88 59.49 -14.27 -5.38
N TYR A 89 60.48 -14.41 -4.50
CA TYR A 89 61.68 -15.20 -4.72
C TYR A 89 61.94 -16.13 -3.54
N ALA A 90 62.48 -17.33 -3.82
CA ALA A 90 62.92 -18.26 -2.79
C ALA A 90 64.38 -18.66 -3.03
N GLN A 91 65.14 -18.83 -1.95
CA GLN A 91 66.52 -19.30 -2.01
C GLN A 91 66.57 -20.77 -2.44
N SER A 92 67.41 -21.09 -3.41
CA SER A 92 67.66 -22.46 -3.89
C SER A 92 68.95 -23.00 -3.28
N PRO A 93 68.88 -23.96 -2.33
CA PRO A 93 70.06 -24.60 -1.74
C PRO A 93 70.92 -25.35 -2.77
N GLN A 94 70.34 -25.73 -3.91
CA GLN A 94 71.04 -26.42 -4.99
C GLN A 94 72.16 -25.56 -5.58
N VAL A 95 71.97 -24.23 -5.65
CA VAL A 95 72.97 -23.31 -6.23
C VAL A 95 74.25 -23.28 -5.41
N LEU A 96 74.16 -23.33 -4.08
CA LEU A 96 75.33 -23.47 -3.21
C LEU A 96 76.01 -24.82 -3.42
N THR A 97 75.22 -25.90 -3.49
CA THR A 97 75.73 -27.27 -3.66
C THR A 97 76.50 -27.41 -4.98
N ASP A 98 75.93 -26.92 -6.08
CA ASP A 98 76.55 -26.96 -7.41
C ASP A 98 77.84 -26.11 -7.46
N ALA A 99 77.84 -24.94 -6.82
CA ALA A 99 79.02 -24.06 -6.75
C ALA A 99 80.17 -24.71 -5.99
N LEU A 100 79.89 -25.34 -4.84
CA LEU A 100 80.89 -26.08 -4.06
C LEU A 100 81.41 -27.31 -4.81
N GLN A 101 80.56 -28.03 -5.55
CA GLN A 101 80.97 -29.19 -6.34
C GLN A 101 81.87 -28.79 -7.53
N GLN A 102 81.54 -27.70 -8.23
CA GLN A 102 82.38 -27.17 -9.31
C GLN A 102 83.75 -26.71 -8.79
N LEU A 103 83.76 -26.07 -7.61
CA LEU A 103 84.98 -25.63 -6.96
C LEU A 103 85.86 -26.82 -6.56
N ALA A 104 85.29 -27.84 -5.91
CA ALA A 104 86.01 -29.06 -5.53
C ALA A 104 86.59 -29.79 -6.76
N GLY A 105 85.81 -29.90 -7.84
CA GLY A 105 86.26 -30.51 -9.09
C GLY A 105 87.44 -29.77 -9.74
N LEU A 106 87.43 -28.42 -9.69
CA LEU A 106 88.54 -27.60 -10.18
C LEU A 106 89.83 -27.82 -9.36
N PHE A 107 89.73 -27.76 -8.03
CA PHE A 107 90.90 -27.95 -7.15
C PHE A 107 91.43 -29.39 -7.20
N GLU A 108 90.56 -30.39 -7.34
CA GLU A 108 90.97 -31.77 -7.52
C GLU A 108 91.73 -31.99 -8.84
N ALA A 109 91.23 -31.41 -9.94
CA ALA A 109 91.93 -31.43 -11.22
C ALA A 109 93.31 -30.74 -11.11
N ALA A 110 93.40 -29.62 -10.39
CA ALA A 110 94.66 -28.91 -10.16
C ALA A 110 95.66 -29.73 -9.32
N ARG A 111 95.21 -30.38 -8.25
CA ARG A 111 96.06 -31.27 -7.43
C ARG A 111 96.57 -32.46 -8.23
N SER A 112 95.66 -33.14 -8.95
CA SER A 112 96.00 -34.30 -9.79
C SER A 112 96.99 -33.94 -10.90
N ALA A 113 96.82 -32.77 -11.53
CA ALA A 113 97.74 -32.27 -12.55
C ALA A 113 99.10 -31.85 -11.97
N ALA A 114 99.11 -31.20 -10.80
CA ALA A 114 100.35 -30.76 -10.13
C ALA A 114 101.18 -31.95 -9.60
N ALA A 115 100.53 -33.01 -9.12
CA ALA A 115 101.18 -34.19 -8.55
C ALA A 115 101.69 -35.21 -9.59
N ASN A 116 101.27 -35.12 -10.86
CA ASN A 116 101.67 -36.08 -11.89
C ASN A 116 103.03 -35.69 -12.54
N PRO A 117 104.12 -36.43 -12.29
CA PRO A 117 105.44 -36.10 -12.84
C PRO A 117 105.54 -36.32 -14.36
N ASN A 118 104.59 -37.05 -14.97
CA ASN A 118 104.62 -37.42 -16.39
C ASN A 118 103.96 -36.38 -17.32
N LEU A 119 103.39 -35.30 -16.78
CA LEU A 119 102.75 -34.25 -17.56
C LEU A 119 103.67 -33.04 -17.72
N THR A 120 103.80 -32.55 -18.96
CA THR A 120 104.45 -31.27 -19.24
C THR A 120 103.64 -30.10 -18.66
N PRO A 121 104.26 -28.92 -18.42
CA PRO A 121 103.52 -27.74 -17.94
C PRO A 121 102.31 -27.37 -18.79
N ALA A 122 102.40 -27.54 -20.12
CA ALA A 122 101.29 -27.29 -21.05
C ALA A 122 100.15 -28.31 -20.91
N GLU A 123 100.46 -29.59 -20.68
CA GLU A 123 99.47 -30.64 -20.47
C GLU A 123 98.76 -30.52 -19.11
N ARG A 124 99.49 -30.10 -18.06
CA ARG A 124 98.91 -29.80 -16.75
C ARG A 124 97.87 -28.69 -16.84
N LEU A 125 98.21 -27.59 -17.53
CA LEU A 125 97.30 -26.47 -17.75
C LEU A 125 96.07 -26.89 -18.57
N ALA A 126 96.26 -27.72 -19.60
CA ALA A 126 95.15 -28.23 -20.42
C ALA A 126 94.19 -29.12 -19.61
N ALA A 127 94.70 -29.95 -18.69
CA ALA A 127 93.88 -30.81 -17.85
C ALA A 127 92.96 -30.02 -16.90
N VAL A 128 93.52 -29.01 -16.20
CA VAL A 128 92.72 -28.17 -15.29
C VAL A 128 91.74 -27.28 -16.06
N ARG A 129 92.17 -26.73 -17.21
CA ARG A 129 91.32 -25.86 -18.05
C ARG A 129 90.08 -26.56 -18.58
N ARG A 130 90.11 -27.89 -18.79
CA ARG A 130 88.92 -28.66 -19.23
C ARG A 130 87.79 -28.67 -18.20
N VAL A 131 88.13 -28.60 -16.92
CA VAL A 131 87.18 -28.66 -15.80
C VAL A 131 86.89 -27.28 -15.22
N ALA A 132 87.71 -26.27 -15.57
CA ALA A 132 87.59 -24.91 -15.04
C ALA A 132 86.27 -24.23 -15.42
N PRO A 133 85.60 -23.55 -14.47
CA PRO A 133 84.41 -22.76 -14.75
C PRO A 133 84.67 -21.68 -15.81
N ARG A 134 83.66 -21.42 -16.65
CA ARG A 134 83.72 -20.35 -17.66
C ARG A 134 83.95 -18.99 -16.98
N GLY A 135 85.01 -18.29 -17.39
CA GLY A 135 85.39 -16.97 -16.86
C GLY A 135 86.62 -16.99 -15.95
N LEU A 136 87.13 -18.17 -15.57
CA LEU A 136 88.39 -18.27 -14.82
C LEU A 136 89.58 -17.99 -15.74
N SER A 137 90.48 -17.09 -15.33
CA SER A 137 91.60 -16.66 -16.16
C SER A 137 92.71 -17.71 -16.23
N ILE A 138 93.43 -17.76 -17.37
CA ILE A 138 94.56 -18.68 -17.55
C ILE A 138 95.67 -18.40 -16.52
N SER A 139 95.91 -17.13 -16.18
CA SER A 139 96.90 -16.75 -15.19
C SER A 139 96.55 -17.24 -13.78
N THR A 140 95.26 -17.34 -13.44
CA THR A 140 94.82 -17.98 -12.18
C THR A 140 95.15 -19.47 -12.18
N LEU A 141 94.89 -20.18 -13.28
CA LEU A 141 95.20 -21.61 -13.41
C LEU A 141 96.70 -21.89 -13.32
N GLU A 142 97.54 -21.04 -13.94
CA GLU A 142 98.99 -21.14 -13.83
C GLU A 142 99.49 -20.90 -12.41
N ARG A 143 98.89 -19.95 -11.67
CA ARG A 143 99.19 -19.72 -10.25
C ARG A 143 98.84 -20.93 -9.40
N MET A 144 97.66 -21.53 -9.62
CA MET A 144 97.26 -22.76 -8.93
C MET A 144 98.25 -23.91 -9.18
N LEU A 145 98.76 -24.06 -10.40
CA LEU A 145 99.71 -25.14 -10.74
C LEU A 145 101.13 -24.94 -10.17
N ARG A 146 101.44 -23.77 -9.61
CA ARG A 146 102.71 -23.51 -8.90
C ARG A 146 102.63 -23.88 -7.41
N GLU A 147 101.43 -23.98 -6.87
CA GLU A 147 101.20 -24.32 -5.46
C GLU A 147 101.38 -25.82 -5.20
N PRO A 148 101.95 -26.22 -4.05
CA PRO A 148 102.06 -27.62 -3.69
C PRO A 148 100.67 -28.23 -3.43
N PRO A 149 100.46 -29.55 -3.67
CA PRO A 149 99.15 -30.20 -3.52
C PRO A 149 98.49 -30.00 -2.14
N ALA A 150 99.30 -29.96 -1.08
CA ALA A 150 98.83 -29.70 0.29
C ALA A 150 98.26 -28.28 0.45
N ARG A 151 98.84 -27.28 -0.25
CA ARG A 151 98.37 -25.90 -0.19
C ARG A 151 97.13 -25.70 -1.05
N LEU A 152 97.04 -26.35 -2.21
CA LEU A 152 95.81 -26.40 -3.01
C LEU A 152 94.62 -26.96 -2.22
N ALA A 153 94.83 -27.97 -1.37
CA ALA A 153 93.78 -28.49 -0.49
C ALA A 153 93.30 -27.45 0.57
N ALA A 154 94.22 -26.62 1.08
CA ALA A 154 93.85 -25.53 1.98
C ALA A 154 93.09 -24.42 1.25
N LEU A 155 93.55 -24.02 0.06
CA LEU A 155 92.91 -23.01 -0.79
C LEU A 155 91.53 -23.44 -1.29
N GLU A 156 91.30 -24.75 -1.52
CA GLU A 156 89.98 -25.32 -1.79
C GLU A 156 89.03 -25.05 -0.62
N LYS A 157 89.45 -25.39 0.60
CA LYS A 157 88.66 -25.19 1.82
C LYS A 157 88.36 -23.71 2.07
N ASP A 158 89.32 -22.84 1.81
CA ASP A 158 89.17 -21.40 2.01
C ASP A 158 88.27 -20.76 0.95
N SER A 159 88.40 -21.18 -0.32
CA SER A 159 87.47 -20.82 -1.39
C SER A 159 86.04 -21.31 -1.09
N ALA A 160 85.90 -22.52 -0.56
CA ALA A 160 84.61 -23.09 -0.20
C ALA A 160 83.93 -22.30 0.94
N LYS A 161 84.68 -21.88 1.96
CA LYS A 161 84.15 -21.01 3.04
C LYS A 161 83.65 -19.68 2.48
N VAL A 162 84.37 -19.07 1.55
CA VAL A 162 83.97 -17.79 0.92
C VAL A 162 82.68 -17.96 0.11
N VAL A 163 82.62 -18.97 -0.75
CA VAL A 163 81.42 -19.29 -1.56
C VAL A 163 80.23 -19.60 -0.64
N GLN A 164 80.44 -20.37 0.42
CA GLN A 164 79.42 -20.69 1.41
C GLN A 164 78.93 -19.43 2.13
N ALA A 165 79.82 -18.53 2.57
CA ALA A 165 79.44 -17.30 3.25
C ALA A 165 78.56 -16.38 2.37
N ILE A 166 78.81 -16.35 1.06
CA ILE A 166 78.03 -15.53 0.11
C ILE A 166 76.69 -16.19 -0.22
N LEU A 167 76.70 -17.47 -0.63
CA LEU A 167 75.49 -18.15 -1.10
C LEU A 167 74.60 -18.70 0.03
N SER A 168 75.03 -18.62 1.29
CA SER A 168 74.14 -18.82 2.44
C SER A 168 73.21 -17.62 2.68
N GLN A 169 73.51 -16.45 2.10
CA GLN A 169 72.68 -15.25 2.13
C GLN A 169 71.90 -15.06 0.82
N PRO A 170 70.81 -14.25 0.80
CA PRO A 170 70.11 -13.93 -0.44
C PRO A 170 71.03 -13.27 -1.47
N PHE A 171 71.21 -13.94 -2.61
CA PHE A 171 72.10 -13.53 -3.69
C PHE A 171 71.29 -13.41 -4.99
N TYR A 172 70.94 -12.17 -5.35
CA TYR A 172 70.10 -11.85 -6.51
C TYR A 172 70.93 -11.70 -7.78
N ALA A 173 70.25 -11.64 -8.93
CA ALA A 173 70.89 -11.35 -10.21
C ALA A 173 71.66 -10.02 -10.20
N ASP A 174 71.12 -8.98 -9.57
CA ASP A 174 71.77 -7.67 -9.45
C ASP A 174 73.04 -7.73 -8.57
N SER A 175 73.03 -8.58 -7.53
CA SER A 175 74.19 -8.80 -6.66
C SER A 175 75.37 -9.43 -7.39
N MET A 176 75.14 -10.09 -8.53
CA MET A 176 76.19 -10.69 -9.35
C MET A 176 77.18 -9.65 -9.88
N GLN A 177 76.72 -8.43 -10.16
CA GLN A 177 77.56 -7.33 -10.64
C GLN A 177 78.61 -6.89 -9.61
N GLN A 178 78.36 -7.18 -8.32
CA GLN A 178 79.25 -6.85 -7.20
C GLN A 178 79.96 -8.08 -6.61
N SER A 179 79.91 -9.22 -7.31
CA SER A 179 80.44 -10.50 -6.85
C SER A 179 81.91 -10.43 -6.42
N MET A 180 82.77 -9.72 -7.16
CA MET A 180 84.19 -9.53 -6.80
C MET A 180 84.35 -8.80 -5.46
N LEU A 181 83.63 -7.69 -5.26
CA LEU A 181 83.66 -6.91 -4.01
C LEU A 181 83.16 -7.73 -2.81
N LEU A 182 82.11 -8.54 -3.02
CA LEU A 182 81.55 -9.40 -1.98
C LEU A 182 82.54 -10.50 -1.59
N VAL A 183 83.25 -11.08 -2.55
CA VAL A 183 84.30 -12.08 -2.32
C VAL A 183 85.47 -11.46 -1.55
N ASP A 184 85.96 -10.29 -1.96
CA ASP A 184 87.06 -9.59 -1.26
C ASP A 184 86.73 -9.30 0.19
N ARG A 185 85.50 -8.82 0.43
CA ARG A 185 85.02 -8.58 1.79
C ARG A 185 85.02 -9.86 2.62
N GLN A 186 84.64 -11.00 2.06
CA GLN A 186 84.64 -12.26 2.80
C GLN A 186 86.04 -12.83 3.04
N ILE A 187 86.98 -12.64 2.10
CA ILE A 187 88.38 -13.02 2.31
C ILE A 187 88.95 -12.29 3.54
N VAL A 188 88.65 -10.99 3.68
CA VAL A 188 89.06 -10.18 4.84
C VAL A 188 88.33 -10.63 6.11
N ASN A 189 87.00 -10.80 6.05
CA ASN A 189 86.19 -11.16 7.22
C ASN A 189 86.56 -12.53 7.82
N LEU A 190 86.89 -13.51 6.97
CA LEU A 190 87.23 -14.86 7.39
C LEU A 190 88.68 -14.99 7.88
N ASN A 191 89.49 -13.92 7.75
CA ASN A 191 90.88 -13.83 8.19
C ASN A 191 91.73 -15.04 7.76
N LEU A 192 91.71 -15.34 6.45
CA LEU A 192 92.22 -16.60 5.89
C LEU A 192 93.76 -16.70 5.83
N GLY A 193 94.50 -15.65 6.22
CA GLY A 193 95.97 -15.66 6.26
C GLY A 193 96.63 -15.96 4.92
N LEU A 194 96.03 -15.48 3.82
CA LEU A 194 96.47 -15.72 2.45
C LEU A 194 97.54 -14.71 2.03
N ASP A 195 98.52 -15.16 1.26
CA ASP A 195 99.41 -14.26 0.54
C ASP A 195 98.72 -13.60 -0.68
N ARG A 196 99.44 -12.75 -1.41
CA ARG A 196 98.89 -12.01 -2.55
C ARG A 196 98.44 -12.93 -3.69
N ASP A 197 99.18 -14.00 -3.95
CA ASP A 197 98.90 -14.89 -5.07
C ASP A 197 97.78 -15.88 -4.71
N GLU A 198 97.75 -16.34 -3.47
CA GLU A 198 96.70 -17.17 -2.88
C GLU A 198 95.36 -16.43 -2.79
N ALA A 199 95.37 -15.15 -2.38
CA ALA A 199 94.17 -14.32 -2.35
C ALA A 199 93.57 -14.15 -3.76
N LEU A 200 94.41 -13.99 -4.78
CA LEU A 200 93.97 -13.93 -6.18
C LEU A 200 93.44 -15.28 -6.68
N ILE A 201 93.98 -16.41 -6.22
CA ILE A 201 93.42 -17.73 -6.52
C ILE A 201 92.02 -17.83 -5.92
N VAL A 202 91.88 -17.62 -4.61
CA VAL A 202 90.60 -17.73 -3.88
C VAL A 202 89.56 -16.77 -4.44
N GLN A 203 89.95 -15.52 -4.75
CA GLN A 203 89.04 -14.52 -5.31
C GLN A 203 88.48 -14.98 -6.66
N ASN A 204 89.36 -15.35 -7.59
CA ASN A 204 88.96 -15.69 -8.95
C ASN A 204 88.20 -17.03 -9.01
N THR A 205 88.60 -18.03 -8.22
CA THR A 205 87.89 -19.32 -8.16
C THR A 205 86.50 -19.15 -7.53
N ALA A 206 86.38 -18.41 -6.42
CA ALA A 206 85.11 -18.15 -5.78
C ALA A 206 84.15 -17.39 -6.71
N VAL A 207 84.59 -16.28 -7.32
CA VAL A 207 83.76 -15.50 -8.26
C VAL A 207 83.27 -16.36 -9.44
N SER A 208 84.13 -17.24 -9.97
CA SER A 208 83.81 -18.06 -11.15
C SER A 208 82.62 -19.02 -10.96
N VAL A 209 82.38 -19.47 -9.72
CA VAL A 209 81.32 -20.42 -9.36
C VAL A 209 80.06 -19.76 -8.78
N LEU A 210 80.09 -18.46 -8.43
CA LEU A 210 78.92 -17.76 -7.90
C LEU A 210 77.80 -17.66 -8.96
N ARG A 211 76.58 -18.00 -8.57
CA ARG A 211 75.34 -17.82 -9.36
C ARG A 211 74.22 -17.33 -8.44
N PRO A 212 73.27 -16.53 -8.94
CA PRO A 212 72.11 -16.09 -8.15
C PRO A 212 71.37 -17.28 -7.52
N ASN A 213 71.19 -17.26 -6.21
CA ASN A 213 70.49 -18.32 -5.49
C ASN A 213 69.00 -18.00 -5.25
N MET A 214 68.56 -16.78 -5.53
CA MET A 214 67.15 -16.37 -5.41
C MET A 214 66.39 -16.67 -6.71
N VAL A 215 65.52 -17.68 -6.68
CA VAL A 215 64.74 -18.14 -7.84
C VAL A 215 63.32 -17.56 -7.78
N TYR A 216 62.86 -17.00 -8.90
CA TYR A 216 61.52 -16.44 -9.03
C TYR A 216 60.44 -17.51 -8.84
N GLN A 217 59.50 -17.26 -7.94
CA GLN A 217 58.37 -18.14 -7.64
C GLN A 217 57.12 -17.64 -8.36
N ALA A 218 56.86 -18.17 -9.56
CA ALA A 218 55.72 -17.75 -10.38
C ALA A 218 54.38 -18.01 -9.67
N GLN A 219 54.23 -19.19 -9.05
CA GLN A 219 53.02 -19.57 -8.34
C GLN A 219 52.78 -18.71 -7.10
N ALA A 220 53.78 -18.55 -6.23
CA ALA A 220 53.65 -17.70 -5.02
C ALA A 220 53.39 -16.23 -5.37
N THR A 221 53.93 -15.73 -6.50
CA THR A 221 53.64 -14.38 -7.00
C THR A 221 52.19 -14.26 -7.46
N GLN A 222 51.66 -15.29 -8.11
CA GLN A 222 50.26 -15.30 -8.57
C GLN A 222 49.29 -15.41 -7.40
N GLU A 223 49.54 -16.30 -6.43
CA GLU A 223 48.75 -16.43 -5.21
C GLU A 223 48.74 -15.12 -4.40
N ALA A 224 49.88 -14.46 -4.26
CA ALA A 224 49.96 -13.15 -3.60
C ALA A 224 49.18 -12.05 -4.35
N ARG A 225 49.12 -12.10 -5.69
CA ARG A 225 48.30 -11.19 -6.50
C ARG A 225 46.81 -11.42 -6.31
N GLU A 226 46.39 -12.68 -6.30
CA GLU A 226 45.00 -13.06 -6.07
C GLU A 226 44.53 -12.66 -4.68
N GLN A 227 45.32 -12.93 -3.64
CA GLN A 227 45.02 -12.47 -2.28
C GLN A 227 44.93 -10.94 -2.18
N ALA A 228 45.82 -10.21 -2.86
CA ALA A 228 45.76 -8.75 -2.92
C ALA A 228 44.49 -8.26 -3.62
N ALA A 229 44.05 -8.91 -4.71
CA ALA A 229 42.81 -8.59 -5.41
C ALA A 229 41.57 -8.87 -4.53
N GLU A 230 41.54 -9.98 -3.82
CA GLU A 230 40.43 -10.36 -2.94
C GLU A 230 40.31 -9.46 -1.72
N SER A 231 41.43 -8.94 -1.21
CA SER A 231 41.46 -8.00 -0.08
C SER A 231 40.86 -6.62 -0.39
N VAL A 232 40.63 -6.29 -1.67
CA VAL A 232 40.05 -5.01 -2.09
C VAL A 232 38.56 -4.97 -1.75
N GLN A 233 38.19 -4.05 -0.85
CA GLN A 233 36.79 -3.78 -0.54
C GLN A 233 36.03 -3.30 -1.79
N PRO A 234 34.81 -3.82 -2.03
CA PRO A 234 33.97 -3.36 -3.13
C PRO A 234 33.70 -1.86 -3.06
N VAL A 235 33.74 -1.19 -4.21
CA VAL A 235 33.27 0.18 -4.34
C VAL A 235 31.75 0.14 -4.42
N LEU A 236 31.08 0.83 -3.51
CA LEU A 236 29.62 0.89 -3.47
C LEU A 236 29.13 2.19 -4.11
N ILE A 237 28.04 2.07 -4.88
CA ILE A 237 27.16 3.17 -5.26
C ILE A 237 26.07 3.16 -4.20
N HIS A 238 25.93 4.24 -3.43
CA HIS A 238 24.91 4.33 -2.39
C HIS A 238 23.56 4.75 -2.98
N GLN A 239 22.47 4.26 -2.38
CA GLN A 239 21.15 4.78 -2.68
C GLN A 239 21.12 6.30 -2.46
N GLY A 240 20.65 7.05 -3.46
CA GLY A 240 20.66 8.52 -3.45
C GLY A 240 21.85 9.16 -4.18
N ASP A 241 22.85 8.39 -4.59
CA ASP A 241 23.98 8.93 -5.37
C ASP A 241 23.53 9.36 -6.77
N VAL A 242 23.97 10.54 -7.21
CA VAL A 242 23.72 11.01 -8.58
C VAL A 242 24.63 10.26 -9.55
N ILE A 243 24.03 9.44 -10.41
CA ILE A 243 24.76 8.67 -11.44
C ILE A 243 25.10 9.56 -12.63
N VAL A 244 24.14 10.38 -13.08
CA VAL A 244 24.37 11.40 -14.12
C VAL A 244 23.42 12.58 -13.89
N ALA A 245 23.93 13.80 -13.91
CA ALA A 245 23.10 15.00 -13.76
C ALA A 245 22.40 15.37 -15.09
N LYS A 246 21.28 16.11 -14.98
CA LYS A 246 20.66 16.73 -16.16
C LYS A 246 21.70 17.59 -16.90
N ASN A 247 21.72 17.48 -18.23
CA ASN A 247 22.65 18.14 -19.15
C ASN A 247 24.12 17.68 -19.05
N GLN A 248 24.43 16.59 -18.35
CA GLN A 248 25.75 15.97 -18.43
C GLN A 248 25.84 14.95 -19.57
N VAL A 249 27.04 14.81 -20.13
CA VAL A 249 27.35 13.80 -21.15
C VAL A 249 27.45 12.42 -20.49
N VAL A 250 26.75 11.44 -21.06
CA VAL A 250 26.76 10.05 -20.63
C VAL A 250 28.07 9.40 -21.05
N THR A 251 28.87 9.01 -20.06
CA THR A 251 30.13 8.29 -20.25
C THR A 251 29.92 6.77 -20.16
N GLN A 252 30.95 6.00 -20.51
CA GLN A 252 30.94 4.55 -20.32
C GLN A 252 30.80 4.14 -18.84
N ASP A 253 31.35 4.95 -17.93
CA ASP A 253 31.22 4.79 -16.47
C ASP A 253 29.76 4.96 -16.04
N VAL A 254 29.07 5.98 -16.54
CA VAL A 254 27.63 6.19 -16.30
C VAL A 254 26.82 4.98 -16.76
N ILE A 255 27.08 4.44 -17.95
CA ILE A 255 26.38 3.24 -18.44
C ILE A 255 26.65 2.02 -17.54
N SER A 256 27.89 1.83 -17.09
CA SER A 256 28.23 0.73 -16.16
C SER A 256 27.46 0.87 -14.85
N LYS A 257 27.47 2.05 -14.24
CA LYS A 257 26.73 2.33 -13.00
C LYS A 257 25.24 2.12 -13.18
N LEU A 258 24.66 2.56 -14.30
CA LEU A 258 23.23 2.33 -14.61
C LEU A 258 22.91 0.84 -14.77
N LYS A 259 23.83 0.01 -15.29
CA LYS A 259 23.67 -1.46 -15.32
C LYS A 259 23.71 -2.05 -13.92
N ASP A 260 24.68 -1.64 -13.11
CA ASP A 260 24.89 -2.13 -11.74
C ASP A 260 23.69 -1.82 -10.83
N VAL A 261 23.07 -0.64 -10.98
CA VAL A 261 21.83 -0.29 -10.24
C VAL A 261 20.54 -0.77 -10.93
N GLY A 262 20.63 -1.51 -12.05
CA GLY A 262 19.48 -2.10 -12.74
C GLY A 262 18.61 -1.12 -13.55
N LEU A 263 19.07 0.12 -13.76
CA LEU A 263 18.37 1.17 -14.52
C LEU A 263 18.64 1.10 -16.03
N TYR A 264 19.67 0.37 -16.48
CA TYR A 264 20.03 0.22 -17.89
C TYR A 264 19.43 -1.06 -18.51
N SER A 265 18.25 -0.98 -19.13
CA SER A 265 17.77 -2.04 -20.02
C SER A 265 16.62 -1.58 -20.94
N ALA A 266 16.46 -2.25 -22.09
CA ALA A 266 15.42 -1.96 -23.07
C ALA A 266 14.03 -2.54 -22.73
N TYR A 267 13.92 -3.48 -21.78
CA TYR A 267 12.66 -4.21 -21.51
C TYR A 267 12.24 -4.16 -20.03
N PRO A 268 10.94 -4.05 -19.71
CA PRO A 268 10.42 -4.15 -18.35
C PRO A 268 10.87 -5.44 -17.64
N SER A 269 11.15 -5.35 -16.34
CA SER A 269 11.57 -6.54 -15.58
C SER A 269 10.33 -7.38 -15.34
N VAL A 270 10.24 -8.53 -16.00
CA VAL A 270 9.14 -9.48 -15.80
C VAL A 270 9.01 -9.84 -14.33
N ARG A 271 10.13 -9.91 -13.59
CA ARG A 271 10.16 -10.15 -12.14
C ARG A 271 9.44 -9.05 -11.35
N VAL A 272 9.70 -7.77 -11.65
CA VAL A 272 9.04 -6.63 -10.98
C VAL A 272 7.55 -6.60 -11.32
N GLY A 273 7.19 -6.83 -12.59
CA GLY A 273 5.80 -6.92 -13.02
C GLY A 273 5.04 -8.05 -12.32
N LEU A 274 5.64 -9.25 -12.23
CA LEU A 274 5.06 -10.39 -11.53
C LEU A 274 4.94 -10.13 -10.01
N GLY A 275 5.97 -9.57 -9.39
CA GLY A 275 5.93 -9.19 -7.97
C GLY A 275 4.81 -8.19 -7.68
N PHE A 276 4.61 -7.20 -8.56
CA PHE A 276 3.52 -6.26 -8.44
C PHE A 276 2.14 -6.90 -8.65
N ALA A 277 2.01 -7.83 -9.60
CA ALA A 277 0.78 -8.59 -9.80
C ALA A 277 0.41 -9.41 -8.56
N VAL A 278 1.38 -10.08 -7.93
CA VAL A 278 1.20 -10.81 -6.67
C VAL A 278 0.80 -9.86 -5.54
N PHE A 279 1.45 -8.70 -5.43
CA PHE A 279 1.11 -7.69 -4.42
C PHE A 279 -0.34 -7.19 -4.53
N ILE A 280 -0.81 -6.89 -5.75
CA ILE A 280 -2.20 -6.50 -6.00
C ILE A 280 -3.16 -7.66 -5.71
N ALA A 281 -2.82 -8.88 -6.14
CA ALA A 281 -3.63 -10.06 -5.89
C ALA A 281 -3.82 -10.32 -4.39
N LEU A 282 -2.73 -10.20 -3.60
CA LEU A 282 -2.79 -10.31 -2.13
C LEU A 282 -3.62 -9.20 -1.51
N SER A 283 -3.44 -7.95 -1.95
CA SER A 283 -4.19 -6.80 -1.43
C SER A 283 -5.70 -6.95 -1.67
N VAL A 284 -6.10 -7.30 -2.90
CA VAL A 284 -7.50 -7.55 -3.25
C VAL A 284 -8.05 -8.77 -2.51
N SER A 285 -7.26 -9.84 -2.35
CA SER A 285 -7.69 -11.03 -1.61
C SER A 285 -7.93 -10.74 -0.13
N MET A 286 -7.07 -9.94 0.51
CA MET A 286 -7.27 -9.51 1.90
C MET A 286 -8.50 -8.61 2.05
N LEU A 287 -8.70 -7.67 1.12
CA LEU A 287 -9.90 -6.83 1.09
C LEU A 287 -11.16 -7.69 0.92
N ALA A 288 -11.14 -8.66 -0.02
CA ALA A 288 -12.23 -9.59 -0.25
C ALA A 288 -12.50 -10.42 1.02
N ALA A 289 -11.47 -10.97 1.66
CA ALA A 289 -11.61 -11.75 2.89
C ALA A 289 -12.25 -10.92 4.02
N TYR A 290 -11.89 -9.64 4.16
CA TYR A 290 -12.54 -8.74 5.12
C TYR A 290 -14.02 -8.52 4.77
N VAL A 291 -14.31 -8.18 3.52
CA VAL A 291 -15.68 -7.88 3.04
C VAL A 291 -16.61 -9.10 3.14
N GLU A 292 -16.12 -10.30 2.84
CA GLU A 292 -16.92 -11.54 2.92
C GLU A 292 -17.19 -11.98 4.37
N ARG A 293 -16.33 -11.62 5.32
CA ARG A 293 -16.49 -12.00 6.74
C ARG A 293 -17.30 -11.01 7.57
N ARG A 294 -17.81 -9.94 6.95
CA ARG A 294 -18.64 -8.96 7.66
C ARG A 294 -19.95 -9.61 8.13
N ALA A 295 -20.43 -9.18 9.29
CA ALA A 295 -21.72 -9.62 9.82
C ALA A 295 -22.84 -9.42 8.78
N PRO A 296 -23.89 -10.26 8.76
CA PRO A 296 -24.99 -10.15 7.78
C PRO A 296 -25.55 -8.73 7.65
N ARG A 297 -25.67 -8.01 8.77
CA ARG A 297 -26.13 -6.60 8.84
C ARG A 297 -25.25 -5.59 8.11
N ARG A 298 -23.98 -5.90 7.85
CA ARG A 298 -22.98 -5.01 7.20
C ARG A 298 -22.48 -5.57 5.87
N ARG A 299 -23.19 -6.58 5.34
CA ARG A 299 -22.81 -7.24 4.11
C ARG A 299 -23.05 -6.31 2.93
N LEU A 300 -22.02 -6.12 2.10
CA LEU A 300 -22.16 -5.37 0.86
C LEU A 300 -22.77 -6.27 -0.21
N ASP A 301 -23.75 -5.76 -0.95
CA ASP A 301 -24.20 -6.37 -2.20
C ASP A 301 -23.23 -6.06 -3.36
N ASN A 302 -23.50 -6.59 -4.55
CA ASN A 302 -22.61 -6.41 -5.69
C ASN A 302 -22.56 -4.96 -6.22
N LEU A 303 -23.63 -4.17 -6.03
CA LEU A 303 -23.64 -2.75 -6.37
C LEU A 303 -22.69 -1.97 -5.46
N MET A 304 -22.85 -2.16 -4.14
CA MET A 304 -21.98 -1.58 -3.12
C MET A 304 -20.53 -1.99 -3.34
N LEU A 305 -20.28 -3.26 -3.64
CA LEU A 305 -18.93 -3.74 -3.92
C LEU A 305 -18.33 -3.08 -5.19
N GLY A 306 -19.11 -2.90 -6.24
CA GLY A 306 -18.68 -2.18 -7.44
C GLY A 306 -18.34 -0.73 -7.16
N ILE A 307 -19.12 -0.07 -6.29
CA ILE A 307 -18.87 1.31 -5.84
C ILE A 307 -17.60 1.40 -5.01
N LEU A 308 -17.35 0.44 -4.10
CA LEU A 308 -16.08 0.34 -3.39
C LEU A 308 -14.92 0.21 -4.38
N GLY A 309 -15.06 -0.67 -5.39
CA GLY A 309 -14.08 -0.82 -6.46
C GLY A 309 -13.82 0.48 -7.23
N LEU A 310 -14.87 1.27 -7.52
CA LEU A 310 -14.74 2.57 -8.17
C LEU A 310 -13.98 3.59 -7.30
N VAL A 311 -14.17 3.59 -5.99
CA VAL A 311 -13.36 4.43 -5.07
C VAL A 311 -11.89 4.00 -5.09
N PHE A 312 -11.61 2.68 -5.10
CA PHE A 312 -10.24 2.18 -5.23
C PHE A 312 -9.59 2.57 -6.56
N ILE A 313 -10.33 2.49 -7.66
CA ILE A 313 -9.88 2.93 -8.99
C ILE A 313 -9.61 4.44 -8.99
N LEU A 314 -10.50 5.24 -8.40
CA LEU A 314 -10.30 6.68 -8.26
C LEU A 314 -9.00 6.99 -7.50
N MET A 315 -8.75 6.31 -6.37
CA MET A 315 -7.51 6.49 -5.60
C MET A 315 -6.28 6.04 -6.40
N ALA A 316 -6.35 4.93 -7.13
CA ALA A 316 -5.27 4.49 -7.99
C ALA A 316 -4.95 5.50 -9.10
N ILE A 317 -5.97 6.11 -9.71
CA ILE A 317 -5.79 7.18 -10.71
C ILE A 317 -5.12 8.39 -10.08
N LEU A 318 -5.56 8.85 -8.90
CA LEU A 318 -4.91 9.98 -8.22
C LEU A 318 -3.45 9.69 -7.89
N ILE A 319 -3.13 8.48 -7.41
CA ILE A 319 -1.76 8.04 -7.15
C ILE A 319 -0.93 8.05 -8.45
N ALA A 320 -1.47 7.50 -9.54
CA ALA A 320 -0.80 7.47 -10.83
C ALA A 320 -0.54 8.88 -11.40
N VAL A 321 -1.53 9.78 -11.29
CA VAL A 321 -1.39 11.18 -11.71
C VAL A 321 -0.33 11.90 -10.89
N THR A 322 -0.32 11.74 -9.56
CA THR A 322 0.69 12.34 -8.70
C THR A 322 2.09 11.79 -9.01
N LYS A 323 2.22 10.48 -9.24
CA LYS A 323 3.49 9.88 -9.67
C LYS A 323 3.95 10.46 -11.01
N TRP A 324 3.04 10.58 -11.97
CA TRP A 324 3.34 11.17 -13.28
C TRP A 324 3.82 12.62 -13.17
N ILE A 325 3.19 13.46 -12.33
CA ILE A 325 3.64 14.84 -12.07
C ILE A 325 5.07 14.87 -11.54
N VAL A 326 5.39 14.03 -10.56
CA VAL A 326 6.75 13.95 -9.99
C VAL A 326 7.77 13.51 -11.03
N VAL A 327 7.45 12.48 -11.83
CA VAL A 327 8.33 11.97 -12.89
C VAL A 327 8.49 12.99 -14.03
N ALA A 328 7.48 13.80 -14.31
CA ALA A 328 7.53 14.88 -15.31
C ALA A 328 8.37 16.10 -14.86
N GLY A 329 9.03 16.04 -13.70
CA GLY A 329 9.88 17.10 -13.16
C GLY A 329 9.19 18.02 -12.15
N GLY A 330 8.00 17.64 -11.67
CA GLY A 330 7.35 18.32 -10.55
C GLY A 330 8.11 18.15 -9.22
N PRO A 331 7.77 18.94 -8.19
CA PRO A 331 8.44 18.85 -6.89
C PRO A 331 8.32 17.45 -6.26
N ALA A 332 9.38 16.95 -5.64
CA ALA A 332 9.33 15.69 -4.88
C ALA A 332 8.30 15.72 -3.73
N SER A 333 7.90 16.93 -3.30
CA SER A 333 6.90 17.21 -2.29
C SER A 333 5.45 17.00 -2.74
N THR A 334 5.17 16.87 -4.05
CA THR A 334 3.81 16.72 -4.60
C THR A 334 2.97 15.60 -3.94
N PRO A 335 3.51 14.44 -3.52
CA PRO A 335 2.73 13.39 -2.85
C PRO A 335 2.02 13.84 -1.56
N TYR A 336 2.56 14.84 -0.85
CA TYR A 336 1.92 15.42 0.34
C TYR A 336 0.65 16.22 0.01
N LEU A 337 0.40 16.57 -1.25
CA LEU A 337 -0.87 17.19 -1.68
C LEU A 337 -1.92 16.15 -2.10
N LEU A 338 -1.54 14.89 -2.35
CA LEU A 338 -2.46 13.85 -2.80
C LEU A 338 -3.52 13.60 -1.70
N PRO A 339 -4.82 13.85 -1.97
CA PRO A 339 -5.87 13.83 -0.95
C PRO A 339 -6.30 12.41 -0.62
N ILE A 340 -5.41 11.60 -0.02
CA ILE A 340 -5.62 10.16 0.16
C ILE A 340 -6.77 9.84 1.11
N SER A 341 -7.03 10.76 2.05
CA SER A 341 -8.17 10.70 2.97
C SER A 341 -9.52 10.83 2.28
N LEU A 342 -9.58 11.32 1.03
CA LEU A 342 -10.79 11.35 0.20
C LEU A 342 -11.44 9.96 0.09
N GLY A 343 -10.65 8.93 -0.22
CA GLY A 343 -11.16 7.57 -0.36
C GLY A 343 -11.78 7.06 0.94
N ALA A 344 -11.10 7.29 2.06
CA ALA A 344 -11.59 6.90 3.38
C ALA A 344 -12.86 7.67 3.78
N MET A 345 -12.92 8.99 3.51
CA MET A 345 -14.11 9.80 3.77
C MET A 345 -15.32 9.35 2.95
N LEU A 346 -15.15 9.09 1.64
CA LEU A 346 -16.21 8.60 0.77
C LEU A 346 -16.75 7.25 1.27
N ILE A 347 -15.86 6.31 1.60
CA ILE A 347 -16.27 4.98 2.10
C ILE A 347 -16.99 5.11 3.44
N THR A 348 -16.53 5.97 4.35
CA THR A 348 -17.23 6.18 5.62
C THR A 348 -18.67 6.66 5.41
N VAL A 349 -18.88 7.65 4.54
CA VAL A 349 -20.19 8.29 4.36
C VAL A 349 -21.15 7.41 3.56
N MET A 350 -20.65 6.66 2.58
CA MET A 350 -21.48 5.82 1.70
C MET A 350 -21.69 4.40 2.25
N MET A 351 -20.82 3.96 3.16
CA MET A 351 -20.86 2.62 3.74
C MET A 351 -20.72 2.73 5.25
N ASP A 352 -19.50 2.63 5.78
CA ASP A 352 -19.24 2.71 7.20
C ASP A 352 -17.75 2.91 7.50
N SER A 353 -17.46 3.40 8.71
CA SER A 353 -16.10 3.70 9.17
C SER A 353 -15.21 2.47 9.29
N SER A 354 -15.74 1.30 9.62
CA SER A 354 -14.91 0.10 9.82
C SER A 354 -14.28 -0.39 8.51
N LEU A 355 -15.03 -0.33 7.41
CA LEU A 355 -14.50 -0.61 6.07
C LEU A 355 -13.56 0.50 5.59
N ALA A 356 -13.86 1.76 5.91
CA ALA A 356 -13.01 2.90 5.56
C ALA A 356 -11.60 2.79 6.15
N VAL A 357 -11.45 2.29 7.38
CA VAL A 357 -10.13 2.06 8.01
C VAL A 357 -9.33 0.99 7.27
N VAL A 358 -9.97 -0.10 6.86
CA VAL A 358 -9.32 -1.16 6.07
C VAL A 358 -8.92 -0.63 4.69
N ALA A 359 -9.79 0.14 4.04
CA ALA A 359 -9.48 0.76 2.76
C ALA A 359 -8.35 1.81 2.88
N ALA A 360 -8.34 2.59 3.97
CA ALA A 360 -7.27 3.54 4.28
C ALA A 360 -5.91 2.84 4.31
N PHE A 361 -5.80 1.71 5.00
CA PHE A 361 -4.58 0.89 5.00
C PHE A 361 -4.12 0.54 3.58
N PHE A 362 -5.02 0.04 2.73
CA PHE A 362 -4.66 -0.30 1.35
C PHE A 362 -4.28 0.92 0.51
N PHE A 363 -4.99 2.04 0.62
CA PHE A 363 -4.63 3.27 -0.09
C PHE A 363 -3.23 3.73 0.30
N SER A 364 -2.92 3.74 1.59
CA SER A 364 -1.60 4.12 2.10
C SER A 364 -0.49 3.19 1.62
N PHE A 365 -0.74 1.88 1.59
CA PHE A 365 0.21 0.92 1.03
C PHE A 365 0.41 1.11 -0.47
N LEU A 366 -0.66 1.35 -1.24
CA LEU A 366 -0.55 1.66 -2.67
C LEU A 366 0.23 2.95 -2.93
N LEU A 367 0.04 3.99 -2.09
CA LEU A 367 0.79 5.23 -2.18
C LEU A 367 2.28 4.99 -1.91
N GLY A 368 2.64 4.35 -0.78
CA GLY A 368 4.04 4.05 -0.46
C GLY A 368 4.70 3.20 -1.54
N ALA A 369 3.98 2.20 -2.06
CA ALA A 369 4.44 1.34 -3.13
C ALA A 369 4.72 2.11 -4.44
N ALA A 370 3.84 3.03 -4.84
CA ALA A 370 4.04 3.90 -6.01
C ALA A 370 5.29 4.80 -5.91
N PHE A 371 5.75 5.08 -4.68
CA PHE A 371 6.93 5.89 -4.41
C PHE A 371 8.11 5.06 -3.85
N GLY A 372 8.23 3.80 -4.30
CA GLY A 372 9.41 2.98 -4.04
C GLY A 372 9.41 2.29 -2.67
N MET A 373 8.24 1.85 -2.20
CA MET A 373 8.04 1.25 -0.87
C MET A 373 8.44 2.21 0.27
N ASN A 374 8.21 3.51 0.07
CA ASN A 374 8.54 4.54 1.06
C ASN A 374 7.55 4.50 2.23
N TYR A 375 8.05 4.18 3.43
CA TYR A 375 7.25 4.06 4.64
C TYR A 375 6.72 5.40 5.17
N ASP A 376 7.39 6.53 4.88
CA ASP A 376 6.91 7.88 5.25
C ASP A 376 5.54 8.13 4.63
N PHE A 377 5.38 7.80 3.33
CA PHE A 377 4.12 7.97 2.63
C PHE A 377 3.04 6.98 3.08
N VAL A 378 3.43 5.76 3.47
CA VAL A 378 2.48 4.80 4.08
C VAL A 378 1.95 5.37 5.40
N PHE A 379 2.85 5.81 6.28
CA PHE A 379 2.45 6.35 7.59
C PHE A 379 1.63 7.63 7.46
N TYR A 380 2.12 8.60 6.66
CA TYR A 380 1.43 9.84 6.35
C TYR A 380 0.02 9.59 5.79
N GLY A 381 -0.09 8.73 4.78
CA GLY A 381 -1.36 8.45 4.15
C GLY A 381 -2.33 7.74 5.09
N PHE A 382 -1.82 6.86 5.96
CA PHE A 382 -2.66 6.07 6.85
C PHE A 382 -3.23 6.93 7.97
N VAL A 383 -2.40 7.73 8.63
CA VAL A 383 -2.83 8.64 9.69
C VAL A 383 -3.85 9.65 9.17
N GLY A 384 -3.56 10.30 8.03
CA GLY A 384 -4.49 11.27 7.43
C GLY A 384 -5.83 10.65 7.04
N SER A 385 -5.81 9.43 6.48
CA SER A 385 -7.02 8.69 6.08
C SER A 385 -7.84 8.21 7.28
N LEU A 386 -7.17 7.76 8.34
CA LEU A 386 -7.80 7.33 9.59
C LEU A 386 -8.54 8.48 10.27
N VAL A 387 -7.87 9.63 10.40
CA VAL A 387 -8.46 10.85 10.95
C VAL A 387 -9.62 11.33 10.07
N GLY A 388 -9.46 11.30 8.74
CA GLY A 388 -10.52 11.64 7.80
C GLY A 388 -11.76 10.76 7.97
N ALA A 389 -11.56 9.43 8.05
CA ALA A 389 -12.63 8.45 8.22
C ALA A 389 -13.43 8.71 9.50
N TYR A 390 -12.78 8.88 10.65
CA TYR A 390 -13.49 9.11 11.91
C TYR A 390 -14.13 10.49 12.00
N SER A 391 -13.53 11.51 11.38
CA SER A 391 -14.04 12.88 11.41
C SER A 391 -15.37 13.03 10.68
N VAL A 392 -15.67 12.16 9.70
CA VAL A 392 -16.93 12.16 8.94
C VAL A 392 -17.88 11.01 9.32
N ALA A 393 -17.53 10.18 10.32
CA ALA A 393 -18.33 9.02 10.73
C ALA A 393 -19.74 9.38 11.25
N ARG A 394 -19.94 10.63 11.70
CA ARG A 394 -21.25 11.17 12.12
C ARG A 394 -21.55 12.46 11.38
N VAL A 395 -21.66 12.37 10.05
CA VAL A 395 -21.94 13.54 9.22
C VAL A 395 -23.39 14.01 9.43
N THR A 396 -23.55 15.28 9.81
CA THR A 396 -24.87 15.92 10.02
C THR A 396 -25.05 17.19 9.21
N SER A 397 -23.98 17.70 8.59
CA SER A 397 -24.01 18.90 7.76
C SER A 397 -22.83 18.95 6.80
N ARG A 398 -22.91 19.82 5.80
CA ARG A 398 -21.78 20.09 4.90
C ARG A 398 -20.56 20.68 5.64
N ALA A 399 -20.78 21.43 6.72
CA ALA A 399 -19.71 21.99 7.55
C ALA A 399 -18.87 20.89 8.24
N THR A 400 -19.43 19.70 8.48
CA THR A 400 -18.70 18.57 9.05
C THR A 400 -17.52 18.15 8.16
N PHE A 401 -17.66 18.20 6.82
CA PHE A 401 -16.58 17.89 5.90
C PHE A 401 -15.45 18.91 5.98
N MET A 402 -15.77 20.21 6.01
CA MET A 402 -14.74 21.26 6.12
C MET A 402 -13.97 21.15 7.44
N ARG A 403 -14.68 20.91 8.56
CA ARG A 403 -14.04 20.65 9.85
C ARG A 403 -13.11 19.43 9.78
N ALA A 404 -13.57 18.34 9.16
CA ALA A 404 -12.74 17.15 8.96
C ALA A 404 -11.49 17.47 8.13
N GLY A 405 -11.62 18.29 7.08
CA GLY A 405 -10.50 18.74 6.27
C GLY A 405 -9.45 19.51 7.07
N PHE A 406 -9.86 20.47 7.91
CA PHE A 406 -8.93 21.19 8.79
C PHE A 406 -8.22 20.28 9.79
N ILE A 407 -8.94 19.32 10.39
CA ILE A 407 -8.34 18.35 11.32
C ILE A 407 -7.32 17.48 10.59
N VAL A 408 -7.67 16.94 9.41
CA VAL A 408 -6.74 16.14 8.59
C VAL A 408 -5.51 16.96 8.22
N SER A 409 -5.66 18.21 7.79
CA SER A 409 -4.54 19.10 7.49
C SER A 409 -3.61 19.29 8.69
N ALA A 410 -4.15 19.57 9.87
CA ALA A 410 -3.35 19.76 11.09
C ALA A 410 -2.58 18.49 11.47
N VAL A 411 -3.23 17.31 11.40
CA VAL A 411 -2.58 16.03 11.69
C VAL A 411 -1.52 15.70 10.63
N ASN A 412 -1.79 15.95 9.36
CA ASN A 412 -0.85 15.71 8.28
C ASN A 412 0.40 16.59 8.42
N MET A 413 0.24 17.87 8.77
CA MET A 413 1.38 18.75 9.09
C MET A 413 2.20 18.20 10.26
N GLY A 414 1.55 17.83 11.36
CA GLY A 414 2.22 17.24 12.51
C GLY A 414 2.95 15.94 12.16
N THR A 415 2.37 15.12 11.28
CA THR A 415 2.97 13.86 10.81
C THR A 415 4.22 14.12 9.99
N VAL A 416 4.19 15.09 9.07
CA VAL A 416 5.37 15.50 8.29
C VAL A 416 6.49 16.01 9.18
N ILE A 417 6.16 16.87 10.15
CA ILE A 417 7.14 17.40 11.11
C ILE A 417 7.72 16.27 11.96
N ALA A 418 6.88 15.36 12.46
CA ALA A 418 7.33 14.24 13.28
C ALA A 418 8.27 13.31 12.50
N LEU A 419 7.91 12.92 11.27
CA LEU A 419 8.77 12.10 10.41
C LEU A 419 10.10 12.79 10.11
N TYR A 420 10.09 14.10 9.86
CA TYR A 420 11.30 14.88 9.66
C TYR A 420 12.22 14.87 10.89
N LEU A 421 11.65 15.05 12.10
CA LEU A 421 12.42 15.08 13.35
C LEU A 421 12.98 13.71 13.75
N LEU A 422 12.35 12.62 13.32
CA LEU A 422 12.82 11.25 13.62
C LEU A 422 14.01 10.82 12.76
N GLU A 423 14.31 11.52 11.67
CA GLU A 423 15.34 11.12 10.72
C GLU A 423 16.67 11.86 10.99
N ALA A 424 17.53 11.21 11.79
CA ALA A 424 18.78 11.79 12.31
C ALA A 424 19.79 12.30 11.25
N ASN A 425 19.69 11.82 10.01
CA ASN A 425 20.66 12.10 8.93
C ASN A 425 20.09 12.95 7.77
N ARG A 426 18.84 13.44 7.84
CA ARG A 426 18.35 14.38 6.82
C ARG A 426 19.05 15.73 7.03
N GLY A 427 19.70 16.24 5.98
CA GLY A 427 20.29 17.57 6.00
C GLY A 427 19.26 18.63 6.38
N SER A 428 19.73 19.76 6.92
CA SER A 428 18.89 20.88 7.35
C SER A 428 18.30 21.70 6.18
N ASP A 429 17.66 21.03 5.22
CA ASP A 429 16.94 21.70 4.13
C ASP A 429 15.55 22.14 4.61
N LEU A 430 15.55 23.27 5.30
CA LEU A 430 14.33 23.91 5.81
C LEU A 430 13.37 24.33 4.70
N HIS A 431 13.88 24.58 3.49
CA HIS A 431 13.04 24.94 2.36
C HIS A 431 12.19 23.73 1.91
N ALA A 432 12.80 22.56 1.74
CA ALA A 432 12.07 21.33 1.43
C ALA A 432 11.03 20.97 2.50
N LEU A 433 11.39 21.12 3.79
CA LEU A 433 10.45 20.90 4.90
C LEU A 433 9.25 21.86 4.82
N SER A 434 9.50 23.15 4.59
CA SER A 434 8.43 24.15 4.49
C SER A 434 7.43 23.82 3.38
N LEU A 435 7.91 23.30 2.25
CA LEU A 435 7.07 22.88 1.13
C LEU A 435 6.25 21.62 1.47
N HIS A 436 6.85 20.62 2.13
CA HIS A 436 6.12 19.43 2.61
C HIS A 436 4.99 19.80 3.57
N VAL A 437 5.28 20.66 4.55
CA VAL A 437 4.31 21.12 5.54
C VAL A 437 3.21 21.96 4.88
N GLY A 438 3.57 22.86 3.96
CA GLY A 438 2.61 23.68 3.22
C GLY A 438 1.63 22.84 2.38
N LEU A 439 2.14 21.85 1.65
CA LEU A 439 1.29 20.93 0.87
C LEU A 439 0.43 20.03 1.77
N ALA A 440 0.98 19.56 2.89
CA ALA A 440 0.22 18.80 3.88
C ALA A 440 -0.91 19.63 4.53
N ALA A 441 -0.70 20.94 4.71
CA ALA A 441 -1.73 21.85 5.20
C ALA A 441 -2.90 22.02 4.21
N LEU A 442 -2.61 22.01 2.90
CA LEU A 442 -3.64 22.08 1.86
C LEU A 442 -4.35 20.74 1.63
N ASN A 443 -3.67 19.63 1.92
CA ASN A 443 -4.14 18.26 1.67
C ASN A 443 -5.55 17.98 2.22
N GLY A 444 -5.78 18.22 3.51
CA GLY A 444 -7.04 17.90 4.17
C GLY A 444 -8.20 18.75 3.67
N ILE A 445 -7.97 20.04 3.45
CA ILE A 445 -8.95 20.96 2.84
C ILE A 445 -9.32 20.48 1.44
N PHE A 446 -8.33 20.12 0.63
CA PHE A 446 -8.55 19.62 -0.73
C PHE A 446 -9.34 18.31 -0.72
N ALA A 447 -9.02 17.38 0.20
CA ALA A 447 -9.77 16.14 0.40
C ALA A 447 -11.24 16.40 0.78
N ALA A 448 -11.51 17.36 1.67
CA ALA A 448 -12.87 17.72 2.07
C ALA A 448 -13.68 18.30 0.90
N ILE A 449 -13.09 19.21 0.13
CA ILE A 449 -13.72 19.82 -1.05
C ILE A 449 -14.04 18.75 -2.09
N LEU A 450 -13.09 17.87 -2.40
CA LEU A 450 -13.30 16.78 -3.35
C LEU A 450 -14.35 15.78 -2.84
N THR A 451 -14.36 15.47 -1.55
CA THR A 451 -15.38 14.58 -0.97
C THR A 451 -16.78 15.16 -1.19
N MET A 452 -16.98 16.44 -0.85
CA MET A 452 -18.24 17.14 -1.07
C MET A 452 -18.62 17.27 -2.54
N GLY A 453 -17.63 17.46 -3.42
CA GLY A 453 -17.85 17.58 -4.86
C GLY A 453 -18.20 16.24 -5.53
N ILE A 454 -17.56 15.15 -5.11
CA ILE A 454 -17.69 13.82 -5.73
C ILE A 454 -18.89 13.04 -5.20
N LEU A 455 -19.22 13.17 -3.90
CA LEU A 455 -20.30 12.42 -3.27
C LEU A 455 -21.66 12.53 -4.00
N PRO A 456 -22.13 13.72 -4.44
CA PRO A 456 -23.41 13.85 -5.15
C PRO A 456 -23.47 13.08 -6.47
N PHE A 457 -22.32 12.84 -7.12
CA PHE A 457 -22.27 12.02 -8.34
C PHE A 457 -22.52 10.55 -8.02
N PHE A 458 -21.97 10.03 -6.92
CA PHE A 458 -22.26 8.67 -6.47
C PHE A 458 -23.74 8.53 -6.04
N GLU A 459 -24.25 9.49 -5.28
CA GLU A 459 -25.67 9.53 -4.87
C GLU A 459 -26.60 9.52 -6.08
N SER A 460 -26.33 10.38 -7.06
CA SER A 460 -27.18 10.52 -8.24
C SER A 460 -27.04 9.36 -9.22
N ALA A 461 -25.81 8.87 -9.48
CA ALA A 461 -25.57 7.79 -10.43
C ALA A 461 -26.14 6.45 -9.91
N PHE A 462 -25.91 6.13 -8.63
CA PHE A 462 -26.26 4.84 -8.05
C PHE A 462 -27.50 4.87 -7.14
N GLY A 463 -28.12 6.04 -6.95
CA GLY A 463 -29.33 6.18 -6.13
C GLY A 463 -29.06 5.98 -4.63
N LEU A 464 -27.87 6.31 -4.16
CA LEU A 464 -27.48 6.11 -2.76
C LEU A 464 -28.16 7.12 -1.84
N LEU A 465 -28.62 6.64 -0.69
CA LEU A 465 -29.12 7.47 0.40
C LEU A 465 -28.01 7.63 1.42
N THR A 466 -27.22 8.68 1.27
CA THR A 466 -26.29 9.10 2.33
C THR A 466 -27.05 9.89 3.41
N PRO A 467 -26.47 10.07 4.60
CA PRO A 467 -27.07 10.93 5.62
C PRO A 467 -27.32 12.36 5.14
N ILE A 468 -26.42 12.91 4.30
CA ILE A 468 -26.59 14.24 3.70
C ILE A 468 -27.80 14.26 2.76
N ARG A 469 -27.93 13.26 1.89
CA ARG A 469 -29.07 13.17 0.97
C ARG A 469 -30.39 13.04 1.70
N LEU A 470 -30.42 12.26 2.78
CA LEU A 470 -31.60 12.14 3.64
C LEU A 470 -31.96 13.47 4.31
N LEU A 471 -30.97 14.23 4.80
CA LEU A 471 -31.20 15.56 5.37
C LEU A 471 -31.75 16.55 4.33
N GLU A 472 -31.27 16.51 3.09
CA GLU A 472 -31.84 17.31 1.99
C GLU A 472 -33.30 16.96 1.72
N LEU A 473 -33.64 15.68 1.75
CA LEU A 473 -35.02 15.19 1.59
C LEU A 473 -35.90 15.47 2.81
N SER A 474 -35.33 15.66 4.00
CA SER A 474 -36.09 16.05 5.19
C SER A 474 -36.54 17.52 5.19
N ASN A 475 -36.01 18.34 4.27
CA ASN A 475 -36.28 19.77 4.23
C ASN A 475 -37.74 20.03 3.81
N PRO A 476 -38.56 20.73 4.62
CA PRO A 476 -39.96 21.03 4.30
C PRO A 476 -40.16 21.81 2.99
N ASN A 477 -39.13 22.51 2.53
CA ASN A 477 -39.16 23.22 1.24
C ASN A 477 -38.99 22.30 0.03
N HIS A 478 -38.71 21.00 0.23
CA HIS A 478 -38.71 20.04 -0.86
C HIS A 478 -40.08 20.03 -1.55
N PRO A 479 -40.18 20.12 -2.90
CA PRO A 479 -41.44 20.33 -3.60
C PRO A 479 -42.56 19.35 -3.22
N LEU A 480 -42.24 18.06 -3.08
CA LEU A 480 -43.21 17.06 -2.64
C LEU A 480 -43.64 17.23 -1.18
N LEU A 481 -42.75 17.53 -0.24
CA LEU A 481 -43.13 17.73 1.16
C LEU A 481 -43.97 19.00 1.33
N ARG A 482 -43.57 20.08 0.65
CA ARG A 482 -44.35 21.31 0.59
C ARG A 482 -45.75 21.05 0.03
N LYS A 483 -45.87 20.18 -0.98
CA LYS A 483 -47.16 19.76 -1.53
C LYS A 483 -48.02 19.04 -0.50
N VAL A 484 -47.47 18.05 0.22
CA VAL A 484 -48.21 17.34 1.29
C VAL A 484 -48.65 18.32 2.37
N LEU A 485 -47.77 19.22 2.80
CA LEU A 485 -48.07 20.25 3.80
C LEU A 485 -49.24 21.15 3.39
N LEU A 486 -49.33 21.54 2.11
CA LEU A 486 -50.36 22.49 1.63
C LEU A 486 -51.67 21.79 1.22
N GLU A 487 -51.60 20.62 0.58
CA GLU A 487 -52.78 19.93 0.03
C GLU A 487 -53.38 18.89 0.99
N ALA A 488 -52.58 18.33 1.90
CA ALA A 488 -52.98 17.29 2.86
C ALA A 488 -52.32 17.51 4.24
N PRO A 489 -52.65 18.61 4.94
CA PRO A 489 -51.96 19.00 6.18
C PRO A 489 -52.12 17.98 7.32
N GLY A 490 -53.25 17.29 7.40
CA GLY A 490 -53.45 16.21 8.38
C GLY A 490 -52.52 15.03 8.13
N THR A 491 -52.39 14.62 6.87
CA THR A 491 -51.42 13.59 6.44
C THR A 491 -49.97 14.03 6.72
N TYR A 492 -49.64 15.32 6.53
CA TYR A 492 -48.32 15.85 6.88
C TYR A 492 -48.02 15.70 8.38
N HIS A 493 -48.94 16.12 9.25
CA HIS A 493 -48.76 16.00 10.70
C HIS A 493 -48.66 14.56 11.17
N HIS A 494 -49.50 13.67 10.63
CA HIS A 494 -49.40 12.23 10.83
C HIS A 494 -48.02 11.70 10.48
N SER A 495 -47.52 12.02 9.27
CA SER A 495 -46.23 11.55 8.77
C SER A 495 -45.05 12.00 9.64
N LEU A 496 -45.11 13.20 10.23
CA LEU A 496 -44.09 13.67 11.18
C LEU A 496 -44.07 12.84 12.47
N ILE A 497 -45.24 12.49 13.02
CA ILE A 497 -45.34 11.68 14.24
C ILE A 497 -44.85 10.26 13.97
N VAL A 498 -45.27 9.66 12.85
CA VAL A 498 -44.78 8.36 12.39
C VAL A 498 -43.26 8.38 12.25
N GLY A 499 -42.69 9.43 11.67
CA GLY A 499 -41.24 9.60 11.54
C GLY A 499 -40.50 9.62 12.88
N ASN A 500 -41.04 10.31 13.88
CA ASN A 500 -40.46 10.36 15.23
C ASN A 500 -40.53 9.00 15.95
N LEU A 501 -41.64 8.27 15.77
CA LEU A 501 -41.80 6.91 16.31
C LEU A 501 -40.81 5.95 15.65
N ALA A 502 -40.71 6.03 14.32
CA ALA A 502 -39.87 5.15 13.52
C ALA A 502 -38.38 5.40 13.76
N GLU A 503 -37.94 6.66 13.90
CA GLU A 503 -36.56 7.01 14.26
C GLU A 503 -36.17 6.40 15.61
N ALA A 504 -36.99 6.60 16.65
CA ALA A 504 -36.73 6.10 17.99
C ALA A 504 -36.69 4.56 18.05
N ALA A 505 -37.56 3.89 17.30
CA ALA A 505 -37.57 2.44 17.20
C ALA A 505 -36.36 1.90 16.43
N ALA A 506 -36.03 2.52 15.29
CA ALA A 506 -34.92 2.11 14.43
C ALA A 506 -33.57 2.17 15.16
N GLU A 507 -33.35 3.20 15.97
CA GLU A 507 -32.12 3.37 16.76
C GLU A 507 -31.89 2.20 17.74
N LEU A 508 -32.96 1.66 18.36
CA LEU A 508 -32.85 0.55 19.30
C LEU A 508 -32.64 -0.82 18.61
N VAL A 509 -33.21 -1.02 17.43
CA VAL A 509 -33.14 -2.31 16.71
C VAL A 509 -31.99 -2.38 15.70
N GLY A 510 -31.20 -1.31 15.59
CA GLY A 510 -30.06 -1.20 14.68
C GLY A 510 -30.46 -1.13 13.21
N ALA A 511 -31.63 -0.57 12.91
CA ALA A 511 -32.03 -0.14 11.56
C ALA A 511 -31.56 1.31 11.30
N ASP A 512 -31.66 1.82 10.07
CA ASP A 512 -31.29 3.22 9.77
C ASP A 512 -32.34 4.21 10.30
N PRO A 513 -32.05 4.98 11.37
CA PRO A 513 -33.04 5.86 12.00
C PRO A 513 -33.42 7.05 11.13
N LEU A 514 -32.45 7.57 10.38
CA LEU A 514 -32.66 8.73 9.53
C LEU A 514 -33.46 8.35 8.28
N LEU A 515 -33.21 7.17 7.71
CA LEU A 515 -34.03 6.62 6.63
C LEU A 515 -35.47 6.40 7.10
N CYS A 516 -35.69 5.81 8.28
CA CYS A 516 -37.03 5.66 8.85
C CYS A 516 -37.74 7.02 8.99
N ARG A 517 -37.10 8.02 9.61
CA ARG A 517 -37.70 9.35 9.78
C ARG A 517 -38.10 9.96 8.45
N VAL A 518 -37.15 10.02 7.50
CA VAL A 518 -37.38 10.70 6.23
C VAL A 518 -38.33 9.89 5.34
N GLY A 519 -38.22 8.57 5.34
CA GLY A 519 -39.15 7.68 4.65
C GLY A 519 -40.59 7.87 5.11
N ALA A 520 -40.82 8.05 6.42
CA ALA A 520 -42.13 8.37 6.97
C ALA A 520 -42.70 9.67 6.39
N TYR A 521 -41.90 10.68 6.09
CA TYR A 521 -42.41 11.95 5.55
C TYR A 521 -43.03 11.80 4.15
N TYR A 522 -42.67 10.73 3.43
CA TYR A 522 -43.08 10.50 2.05
C TYR A 522 -44.00 9.29 1.87
N HIS A 523 -44.15 8.43 2.87
CA HIS A 523 -44.87 7.14 2.74
C HIS A 523 -46.30 7.33 2.20
N ASP A 524 -46.93 8.45 2.57
CA ASP A 524 -48.32 8.79 2.33
C ASP A 524 -48.54 9.87 1.27
N VAL A 525 -47.49 10.25 0.51
CA VAL A 525 -47.56 11.38 -0.45
C VAL A 525 -48.68 11.23 -1.49
N GLY A 526 -49.08 10.00 -1.81
CA GLY A 526 -50.17 9.71 -2.75
C GLY A 526 -51.54 10.19 -2.27
N LYS A 527 -51.76 10.35 -0.96
CA LYS A 527 -53.01 10.90 -0.40
C LYS A 527 -53.32 12.30 -0.93
N THR A 528 -52.29 13.05 -1.36
CA THR A 528 -52.45 14.37 -2.00
C THR A 528 -53.29 14.33 -3.29
N LYS A 529 -53.47 13.17 -3.94
CA LYS A 529 -54.40 13.07 -5.09
C LYS A 529 -55.85 13.31 -4.70
N ARG A 530 -56.26 12.84 -3.52
CA ARG A 530 -57.66 12.82 -3.06
C ARG A 530 -57.73 13.08 -1.55
N PRO A 531 -57.25 14.23 -1.03
CA PRO A 531 -57.04 14.43 0.41
C PRO A 531 -58.31 14.19 1.26
N MET A 532 -59.47 14.64 0.78
CA MET A 532 -60.75 14.55 1.50
C MET A 532 -61.26 13.12 1.75
N PHE A 533 -60.73 12.13 1.05
CA PHE A 533 -61.05 10.71 1.30
C PHE A 533 -60.24 10.10 2.45
N PHE A 534 -59.32 10.85 3.05
CA PHE A 534 -58.53 10.40 4.20
C PHE A 534 -58.94 11.20 5.44
N VAL A 535 -59.34 10.48 6.50
CA VAL A 535 -60.01 11.04 7.68
C VAL A 535 -59.19 12.14 8.37
N GLU A 536 -57.86 12.02 8.35
CA GLU A 536 -56.96 13.03 8.93
C GLU A 536 -57.03 14.40 8.25
N ASN A 537 -57.51 14.48 7.00
CA ASN A 537 -57.65 15.73 6.26
C ASN A 537 -59.09 16.26 6.23
N GLN A 538 -60.05 15.55 6.82
CA GLN A 538 -61.44 15.97 6.83
C GLN A 538 -61.65 17.07 7.87
N MET A 539 -62.08 18.26 7.43
CA MET A 539 -62.40 19.39 8.32
C MET A 539 -63.90 19.44 8.69
N THR A 540 -64.75 18.75 7.92
CA THR A 540 -66.21 18.70 8.10
C THR A 540 -66.66 17.33 8.64
N LYS A 541 -67.86 17.26 9.24
CA LYS A 541 -68.43 16.00 9.76
C LYS A 541 -68.92 15.03 8.67
N GLU A 542 -69.01 15.45 7.41
CA GLU A 542 -69.44 14.58 6.31
C GLU A 542 -68.27 13.78 5.75
N ASN A 543 -68.33 12.45 5.87
CA ASN A 543 -67.33 11.55 5.29
C ASN A 543 -67.73 11.18 3.85
N PRO A 544 -66.90 11.48 2.82
CA PRO A 544 -67.20 11.12 1.43
C PRO A 544 -67.47 9.62 1.22
N HIS A 545 -66.90 8.76 2.08
CA HIS A 545 -67.11 7.31 2.03
C HIS A 545 -68.53 6.85 2.38
N ASP A 546 -69.39 7.73 2.91
CA ASP A 546 -70.78 7.41 3.18
C ASP A 546 -71.63 7.42 1.90
N LYS A 547 -71.18 8.14 0.86
CA LYS A 547 -71.87 8.29 -0.43
C LYS A 547 -71.30 7.37 -1.52
N VAL A 548 -70.38 6.47 -1.17
CA VAL A 548 -69.59 5.66 -2.10
C VAL A 548 -69.67 4.18 -1.73
N ALA A 549 -69.75 3.30 -2.73
CA ALA A 549 -69.74 1.85 -2.51
C ALA A 549 -68.45 1.39 -1.78
N PRO A 550 -68.51 0.38 -0.90
CA PRO A 550 -67.33 -0.11 -0.18
C PRO A 550 -66.17 -0.54 -1.07
N SER A 551 -66.45 -1.17 -2.22
CA SER A 551 -65.45 -1.57 -3.21
C SER A 551 -64.72 -0.37 -3.84
N LEU A 552 -65.45 0.70 -4.18
CA LEU A 552 -64.85 1.93 -4.70
C LEU A 552 -64.07 2.68 -3.61
N SER A 553 -64.55 2.67 -2.37
CA SER A 553 -63.81 3.21 -1.23
C SER A 553 -62.47 2.49 -1.01
N HIS A 554 -62.48 1.16 -1.10
CA HIS A 554 -61.27 0.34 -1.05
C HIS A 554 -60.29 0.72 -2.16
N LEU A 555 -60.75 0.87 -3.41
CA LEU A 555 -59.90 1.27 -4.54
C LEU A 555 -59.31 2.68 -4.35
N ILE A 556 -60.11 3.64 -3.87
CA ILE A 556 -59.65 5.01 -3.59
C ILE A 556 -58.55 4.99 -2.52
N ILE A 557 -58.75 4.25 -1.44
CA ILE A 557 -57.77 4.17 -0.36
C ILE A 557 -56.52 3.46 -0.86
N THR A 558 -56.61 2.24 -1.42
CA THR A 558 -55.42 1.49 -1.84
C THR A 558 -54.61 2.16 -2.96
N SER A 559 -55.26 2.95 -3.83
CA SER A 559 -54.58 3.65 -4.91
C SER A 559 -53.60 4.74 -4.45
N HIS A 560 -53.65 5.20 -3.19
CA HIS A 560 -52.65 6.16 -2.68
C HIS A 560 -51.22 5.59 -2.74
N VAL A 561 -51.05 4.27 -2.63
CA VAL A 561 -49.74 3.63 -2.76
C VAL A 561 -49.22 3.78 -4.19
N SER A 562 -50.02 3.39 -5.19
CA SER A 562 -49.65 3.50 -6.60
C SER A 562 -49.46 4.96 -7.05
N ASP A 563 -50.33 5.86 -6.59
CA ASP A 563 -50.23 7.29 -6.88
C ASP A 563 -48.97 7.89 -6.22
N GLY A 564 -48.67 7.48 -4.99
CA GLY A 564 -47.47 7.88 -4.27
C GLY A 564 -46.21 7.44 -4.99
N LEU A 565 -46.12 6.18 -5.40
CA LEU A 565 -45.01 5.64 -6.17
C LEU A 565 -44.79 6.38 -7.50
N GLU A 566 -45.87 6.74 -8.20
CA GLU A 566 -45.76 7.54 -9.42
C GLU A 566 -45.16 8.93 -9.13
N MET A 567 -45.62 9.60 -8.06
CA MET A 567 -45.09 10.90 -7.66
C MET A 567 -43.63 10.84 -7.25
N LEU A 568 -43.26 9.86 -6.43
CA LEU A 568 -41.88 9.67 -5.95
C LEU A 568 -40.92 9.41 -7.11
N ARG A 569 -41.30 8.56 -8.07
CA ARG A 569 -40.52 8.30 -9.28
C ARG A 569 -40.35 9.54 -10.14
N LYS A 570 -41.43 10.31 -10.35
CA LYS A 570 -41.37 11.58 -11.11
C LYS A 570 -40.46 12.62 -10.46
N ALA A 571 -40.43 12.66 -9.12
CA ALA A 571 -39.56 13.55 -8.36
C ALA A 571 -38.12 13.03 -8.20
N GLY A 572 -37.80 11.83 -8.69
CA GLY A 572 -36.47 11.24 -8.58
C GLY A 572 -36.08 10.89 -7.14
N ILE A 573 -37.06 10.56 -6.29
CA ILE A 573 -36.82 10.12 -4.92
C ILE A 573 -36.13 8.75 -4.92
N PRO A 574 -35.10 8.49 -4.10
CA PRO A 574 -34.37 7.22 -4.11
C PRO A 574 -35.24 5.99 -3.78
N LYS A 575 -34.85 4.82 -4.31
CA LYS A 575 -35.61 3.56 -4.22
C LYS A 575 -35.98 3.16 -2.79
N PRO A 576 -35.11 3.25 -1.76
CA PRO A 576 -35.52 2.84 -0.40
C PRO A 576 -36.70 3.64 0.18
N ILE A 577 -36.86 4.92 -0.18
CA ILE A 577 -38.06 5.71 0.22
C ILE A 577 -39.28 5.29 -0.61
N GLN A 578 -39.09 4.96 -1.89
CA GLN A 578 -40.17 4.38 -2.71
C GLN A 578 -40.63 3.03 -2.15
N ASP A 579 -39.70 2.19 -1.69
CA ASP A 579 -40.01 0.88 -1.12
C ASP A 579 -40.81 1.02 0.19
N ILE A 580 -40.48 2.01 1.03
CA ILE A 580 -41.30 2.37 2.21
C ILE A 580 -42.73 2.75 1.77
N CYS A 581 -42.89 3.62 0.77
CA CYS A 581 -44.21 3.96 0.23
C CYS A 581 -44.94 2.72 -0.33
N ALA A 582 -44.25 1.81 -1.02
CA ALA A 582 -44.86 0.60 -1.58
C ALA A 582 -45.32 -0.40 -0.51
N THR A 583 -44.60 -0.49 0.61
CA THR A 583 -44.71 -1.61 1.55
C THR A 583 -45.28 -1.24 2.91
N HIS A 584 -45.48 0.04 3.23
CA HIS A 584 -45.93 0.46 4.57
C HIS A 584 -47.30 -0.12 4.99
N HIS A 585 -48.13 -0.58 4.05
CA HIS A 585 -49.34 -1.35 4.36
C HIS A 585 -49.23 -2.84 4.03
N GLY A 586 -48.17 -3.28 3.37
CA GLY A 586 -47.96 -4.66 2.95
C GLY A 586 -49.15 -5.19 2.17
N THR A 587 -49.65 -6.35 2.56
CA THR A 587 -50.85 -6.98 1.99
C THR A 587 -52.01 -7.00 2.99
N THR A 588 -52.05 -6.03 3.91
CA THR A 588 -53.05 -5.97 4.98
C THR A 588 -54.46 -5.76 4.44
N ILE A 589 -55.47 -6.15 5.23
CA ILE A 589 -56.89 -6.06 4.85
C ILE A 589 -57.47 -4.73 5.34
N LEU A 590 -58.23 -4.04 4.48
CA LEU A 590 -59.06 -2.90 4.87
C LEU A 590 -60.35 -3.38 5.57
N TRP A 591 -60.21 -3.80 6.84
CA TRP A 591 -61.29 -4.44 7.61
C TRP A 591 -62.62 -3.67 7.63
N TYR A 592 -62.59 -2.34 7.80
CA TYR A 592 -63.81 -1.53 7.86
C TYR A 592 -64.66 -1.65 6.59
N PHE A 593 -64.04 -1.53 5.41
CA PHE A 593 -64.77 -1.60 4.14
C PHE A 593 -65.13 -3.03 3.75
N TYR A 594 -64.32 -4.02 4.13
CA TYR A 594 -64.69 -5.43 3.99
C TYR A 594 -65.95 -5.76 4.81
N HIS A 595 -66.02 -5.33 6.08
CA HIS A 595 -67.21 -5.53 6.91
C HIS A 595 -68.44 -4.83 6.31
N LYS A 596 -68.31 -3.56 5.90
CA LYS A 596 -69.39 -2.81 5.25
C LYS A 596 -69.86 -3.48 3.94
N ALA A 597 -68.92 -4.03 3.15
CA ALA A 597 -69.25 -4.77 1.93
C ALA A 597 -69.98 -6.07 2.25
N LYS A 598 -69.52 -6.82 3.25
CA LYS A 598 -70.13 -8.08 3.68
C LYS A 598 -71.53 -7.91 4.24
N GLU A 599 -71.80 -6.81 4.96
CA GLU A 599 -73.15 -6.46 5.43
C GLU A 599 -74.10 -6.12 4.28
N GLN A 600 -73.58 -5.56 3.18
CA GLN A 600 -74.35 -5.21 2.00
C GLN A 600 -74.49 -6.37 1.00
N ASP A 601 -73.70 -7.42 1.16
CA ASP A 601 -73.64 -8.58 0.28
C ASP A 601 -74.69 -9.63 0.62
N LYS A 602 -75.80 -9.60 -0.12
CA LYS A 602 -76.90 -10.56 0.03
C LYS A 602 -76.60 -11.94 -0.58
N ASN A 603 -75.58 -12.06 -1.41
CA ASN A 603 -75.29 -13.26 -2.20
C ASN A 603 -74.03 -14.01 -1.73
N GLY A 604 -73.30 -13.48 -0.74
CA GLY A 604 -72.10 -14.10 -0.17
C GLY A 604 -70.93 -14.18 -1.15
N THR A 605 -70.85 -13.26 -2.10
CA THR A 605 -69.81 -13.20 -3.14
C THR A 605 -68.55 -12.43 -2.72
N VAL A 606 -68.62 -11.60 -1.67
CA VAL A 606 -67.50 -10.76 -1.21
C VAL A 606 -66.39 -11.62 -0.59
N ARG A 607 -65.19 -11.58 -1.18
CA ARG A 607 -64.01 -12.26 -0.66
C ARG A 607 -63.16 -11.28 0.16
N VAL A 608 -62.54 -11.78 1.24
CA VAL A 608 -61.62 -10.98 2.08
C VAL A 608 -60.44 -10.45 1.26
N ASP A 609 -59.92 -11.27 0.35
CA ASP A 609 -58.74 -10.94 -0.44
C ASP A 609 -58.98 -9.79 -1.44
N ASP A 610 -60.24 -9.54 -1.82
CA ASP A 610 -60.60 -8.39 -2.68
C ASP A 610 -60.42 -7.03 -1.95
N PHE A 611 -60.21 -7.05 -0.63
CA PHE A 611 -60.03 -5.88 0.22
C PHE A 611 -58.60 -5.74 0.77
N ARG A 612 -57.63 -6.51 0.24
CA ARG A 612 -56.21 -6.40 0.60
C ARG A 612 -55.50 -5.29 -0.16
N TYR A 613 -54.49 -4.71 0.46
CA TYR A 613 -53.50 -3.92 -0.28
C TYR A 613 -52.74 -4.82 -1.26
N PRO A 614 -52.34 -4.28 -2.44
CA PRO A 614 -51.65 -5.05 -3.47
C PRO A 614 -50.23 -5.49 -3.07
N GLY A 615 -49.66 -4.96 -1.98
CA GLY A 615 -48.30 -5.26 -1.55
C GLY A 615 -47.23 -4.55 -2.39
N PRO A 616 -45.96 -4.98 -2.26
CA PRO A 616 -45.50 -6.20 -1.59
C PRO A 616 -45.40 -6.10 -0.06
N LYS A 617 -45.12 -7.22 0.61
CA LYS A 617 -44.74 -7.24 2.04
C LYS A 617 -43.41 -6.49 2.27
N PRO A 618 -43.18 -5.93 3.46
CA PRO A 618 -41.93 -5.25 3.79
C PRO A 618 -40.77 -6.24 3.76
N LYS A 619 -39.71 -5.88 3.01
CA LYS A 619 -38.49 -6.69 2.87
C LYS A 619 -37.34 -6.22 3.77
N THR A 620 -37.41 -4.98 4.26
CA THR A 620 -36.38 -4.41 5.14
C THR A 620 -36.96 -4.09 6.49
N ARG A 621 -36.08 -3.99 7.50
CA ARG A 621 -36.45 -3.61 8.86
C ARG A 621 -37.10 -2.23 8.88
N GLU A 622 -36.55 -1.29 8.12
CA GLU A 622 -37.06 0.09 8.01
C GLU A 622 -38.50 0.10 7.48
N CYS A 623 -38.78 -0.66 6.42
CA CYS A 623 -40.14 -0.77 5.87
C CYS A 623 -41.13 -1.35 6.90
N ALA A 624 -40.72 -2.41 7.60
CA ALA A 624 -41.55 -3.04 8.63
C ALA A 624 -41.77 -2.14 9.86
N ILE A 625 -40.74 -1.39 10.28
CA ILE A 625 -40.86 -0.39 11.36
C ILE A 625 -41.89 0.67 10.96
N ILE A 626 -41.80 1.21 9.75
CA ILE A 626 -42.74 2.24 9.27
C ILE A 626 -44.17 1.69 9.22
N MET A 627 -44.37 0.47 8.72
CA MET A 627 -45.67 -0.19 8.73
C MET A 627 -46.29 -0.27 10.13
N ILE A 628 -45.49 -0.63 11.14
CA ILE A 628 -45.96 -0.73 12.52
C ILE A 628 -46.22 0.66 13.10
N CYS A 629 -45.33 1.63 12.85
CA CYS A 629 -45.47 3.00 13.34
C CYS A 629 -46.71 3.71 12.80
N ASP A 630 -46.99 3.56 11.51
CA ASP A 630 -48.20 4.08 10.86
C ASP A 630 -49.47 3.56 11.56
N ALA A 631 -49.58 2.24 11.71
CA ALA A 631 -50.71 1.61 12.38
C ALA A 631 -50.83 2.03 13.87
N VAL A 632 -49.70 2.15 14.58
CA VAL A 632 -49.67 2.58 15.98
C VAL A 632 -50.12 4.03 16.13
N GLU A 633 -49.61 4.95 15.30
CA GLU A 633 -50.01 6.36 15.33
C GLU A 633 -51.51 6.49 15.07
N ALA A 634 -52.02 5.84 14.01
CA ALA A 634 -53.42 5.94 13.61
C ALA A 634 -54.36 5.38 14.70
N ALA A 635 -53.97 4.28 15.34
CA ALA A 635 -54.74 3.65 16.41
C ALA A 635 -54.72 4.46 17.72
N VAL A 636 -53.59 5.08 18.07
CA VAL A 636 -53.50 5.91 19.29
C VAL A 636 -54.18 7.26 19.09
N ARG A 637 -54.04 7.87 17.91
CA ARG A 637 -54.70 9.14 17.55
C ARG A 637 -56.22 9.06 17.62
N SER A 638 -56.79 7.91 17.22
CA SER A 638 -58.24 7.68 17.23
C SER A 638 -58.78 7.23 18.61
N MET A 639 -57.93 7.06 19.62
CA MET A 639 -58.33 6.59 20.95
C MET A 639 -58.89 7.74 21.80
N SER A 640 -60.08 7.54 22.38
CA SER A 640 -60.75 8.57 23.20
C SER A 640 -60.02 8.90 24.51
N ARG A 641 -59.28 7.94 25.10
CA ARG A 641 -58.50 8.09 26.35
C ARG A 641 -57.21 7.25 26.32
N PRO A 642 -56.08 7.81 25.84
CA PRO A 642 -54.82 7.10 25.69
C PRO A 642 -54.03 6.98 27.01
N THR A 643 -54.51 6.17 27.95
CA THR A 643 -53.75 5.83 29.17
C THR A 643 -52.57 4.89 28.82
N PRO A 644 -51.41 4.95 29.52
CA PRO A 644 -50.23 4.13 29.21
C PRO A 644 -50.53 2.64 28.99
N ASN A 645 -51.26 1.98 29.90
CA ASN A 645 -51.57 0.55 29.79
C ASN A 645 -52.43 0.21 28.57
N ARG A 646 -53.36 1.11 28.18
CA ARG A 646 -54.19 0.94 26.98
C ARG A 646 -53.37 1.12 25.71
N VAL A 647 -52.49 2.12 25.69
CA VAL A 647 -51.58 2.37 24.56
C VAL A 647 -50.67 1.16 24.35
N GLU A 648 -50.03 0.64 25.41
CA GLU A 648 -49.19 -0.56 25.30
C GLU A 648 -49.98 -1.76 24.79
N GLY A 649 -51.19 -1.99 25.32
CA GLY A 649 -52.06 -3.07 24.88
C GLY A 649 -52.40 -3.00 23.38
N VAL A 650 -52.66 -1.79 22.86
CA VAL A 650 -52.92 -1.56 21.43
C VAL A 650 -51.67 -1.79 20.59
N ILE A 651 -50.51 -1.28 21.00
CA ILE A 651 -49.23 -1.50 20.29
C ILE A 651 -48.94 -3.00 20.17
N ARG A 652 -49.00 -3.73 21.29
CA ARG A 652 -48.76 -5.17 21.30
C ARG A 652 -49.77 -5.93 20.45
N LYS A 653 -51.03 -5.48 20.41
CA LYS A 653 -52.04 -6.07 19.53
C LYS A 653 -51.68 -5.87 18.05
N ILE A 654 -51.32 -4.65 17.64
CA ILE A 654 -50.93 -4.36 16.25
C ILE A 654 -49.76 -5.23 15.82
N ILE A 655 -48.72 -5.35 16.65
CA ILE A 655 -47.56 -6.20 16.35
C ILE A 655 -47.98 -7.67 16.18
N ARG A 656 -48.82 -8.19 17.10
CA ARG A 656 -49.35 -9.56 16.99
C ARG A 656 -50.18 -9.76 15.73
N ASP A 657 -51.06 -8.82 15.39
CA ASP A 657 -51.92 -8.90 14.21
C ASP A 657 -51.07 -8.92 12.93
N ARG A 658 -49.98 -8.14 12.86
CA ARG A 658 -49.04 -8.14 11.73
C ARG A 658 -48.23 -9.45 11.63
N LEU A 659 -47.81 -10.01 12.76
CA LEU A 659 -47.15 -11.32 12.81
C LEU A 659 -48.08 -12.45 12.35
N GLN A 660 -49.34 -12.45 12.81
CA GLN A 660 -50.32 -13.49 12.45
C GLN A 660 -50.76 -13.42 10.98
N ASP A 661 -50.82 -12.23 10.38
CA ASP A 661 -51.09 -12.03 8.94
C ASP A 661 -49.82 -12.23 8.07
N GLY A 662 -48.71 -12.67 8.67
CA GLY A 662 -47.44 -12.95 7.97
C GLY A 662 -46.80 -11.71 7.34
N GLN A 663 -47.16 -10.49 7.76
CA GLN A 663 -46.65 -9.26 7.12
C GLN A 663 -45.14 -9.08 7.33
N LEU A 664 -44.56 -9.74 8.33
CA LEU A 664 -43.15 -9.59 8.71
C LEU A 664 -42.27 -10.75 8.20
N ASP A 665 -42.83 -11.72 7.46
CA ASP A 665 -42.14 -12.95 7.03
C ASP A 665 -40.93 -12.70 6.10
N GLU A 666 -40.93 -11.57 5.40
CA GLU A 666 -39.92 -11.23 4.38
C GLU A 666 -38.87 -10.22 4.88
N CYS A 667 -38.88 -9.87 6.17
CA CYS A 667 -37.94 -8.90 6.76
C CYS A 667 -37.13 -9.48 7.93
N ASP A 668 -35.94 -8.91 8.15
CA ASP A 668 -35.01 -9.40 9.17
C ASP A 668 -35.30 -8.87 10.59
N LEU A 669 -36.55 -8.58 10.96
CA LEU A 669 -36.91 -8.21 12.34
C LEU A 669 -37.04 -9.45 13.23
N THR A 670 -36.39 -9.44 14.37
CA THR A 670 -36.50 -10.52 15.37
C THR A 670 -37.62 -10.24 16.38
N LEU A 671 -38.10 -11.26 17.09
CA LEU A 671 -39.07 -11.05 18.18
C LEU A 671 -38.53 -10.12 19.28
N GLN A 672 -37.21 -10.18 19.54
CA GLN A 672 -36.54 -9.27 20.47
C GLN A 672 -36.57 -7.82 19.96
N ASP A 673 -36.39 -7.60 18.65
CA ASP A 673 -36.50 -6.28 18.04
C ASP A 673 -37.93 -5.73 18.23
N LEU A 674 -38.96 -6.56 18.03
CA LEU A 674 -40.36 -6.16 18.21
C LEU A 674 -40.68 -5.75 19.66
N ASP A 675 -40.18 -6.47 20.66
CA ASP A 675 -40.35 -6.08 22.06
C ASP A 675 -39.61 -4.77 22.40
N ALA A 676 -38.40 -4.57 21.85
CA ALA A 676 -37.66 -3.31 22.01
C ALA A 676 -38.42 -2.12 21.41
N MET A 677 -39.07 -2.31 20.26
CA MET A 677 -39.89 -1.29 19.61
C MET A 677 -41.08 -0.86 20.48
N VAL A 678 -41.74 -1.78 21.21
CA VAL A 678 -42.83 -1.43 22.14
C VAL A 678 -42.36 -0.39 23.16
N GLY A 679 -41.19 -0.59 23.76
CA GLY A 679 -40.61 0.35 24.72
C GLY A 679 -40.31 1.72 24.12
N ALA A 680 -39.75 1.75 22.89
CA ALA A 680 -39.49 2.97 22.14
C ALA A 680 -40.78 3.76 21.87
N PHE A 681 -41.82 3.08 21.35
CA PHE A 681 -43.11 3.70 21.06
C PHE A 681 -43.76 4.28 22.31
N MET A 682 -43.75 3.53 23.41
CA MET A 682 -44.30 4.00 24.68
C MET A 682 -43.60 5.27 25.18
N LYS A 683 -42.27 5.34 25.07
CA LYS A 683 -41.49 6.52 25.46
C LYS A 683 -41.82 7.73 24.59
N THR A 684 -41.87 7.56 23.27
CA THR A 684 -42.15 8.65 22.32
C THR A 684 -43.60 9.13 22.42
N LEU A 685 -44.58 8.22 22.45
CA LEU A 685 -46.00 8.55 22.57
C LEU A 685 -46.33 9.24 23.90
N LYS A 686 -45.67 8.85 24.98
CA LYS A 686 -45.79 9.53 26.28
C LYS A 686 -45.44 11.01 26.15
N GLY A 687 -44.40 11.36 25.41
CA GLY A 687 -44.03 12.75 25.15
C GLY A 687 -45.04 13.51 24.26
N ILE A 688 -45.65 12.84 23.29
CA ILE A 688 -46.56 13.46 22.31
C ILE A 688 -47.98 13.64 22.86
N TYR A 689 -48.51 12.63 23.56
CA TYR A 689 -49.90 12.58 24.02
C TYR A 689 -50.06 12.87 25.53
N HIS A 690 -49.01 13.29 26.23
CA HIS A 690 -49.20 13.87 27.56
C HIS A 690 -50.00 15.17 27.43
N ALA A 691 -51.23 15.14 27.95
CA ALA A 691 -52.10 16.29 28.05
C ALA A 691 -51.33 17.46 28.68
N ARG A 692 -51.37 18.63 28.03
CA ARG A 692 -51.28 19.89 28.77
C ARG A 692 -52.28 19.74 29.92
N ILE A 693 -51.81 19.89 31.15
CA ILE A 693 -52.64 19.85 32.35
C ILE A 693 -53.89 20.69 32.05
N GLU A 694 -55.05 20.04 31.89
CA GLU A 694 -56.31 20.76 31.82
C GLU A 694 -56.50 21.35 33.21
N TYR A 695 -56.37 22.68 33.31
CA TYR A 695 -56.77 23.37 34.52
C TYR A 695 -58.24 23.02 34.75
N PRO A 696 -58.58 22.53 35.95
CA PRO A 696 -59.94 22.12 36.22
C PRO A 696 -60.87 23.31 35.99
N ASP A 697 -61.98 23.05 35.31
CA ASP A 697 -63.03 24.01 35.04
C ASP A 697 -63.49 24.62 36.37
N ILE A 698 -63.11 25.87 36.63
CA ILE A 698 -63.33 26.57 37.90
C ILE A 698 -64.84 26.65 38.19
N ASP A 699 -65.70 26.64 37.16
CA ASP A 699 -67.15 26.68 37.33
C ASP A 699 -67.75 25.33 37.76
N LYS A 700 -67.10 24.21 37.42
CA LYS A 700 -67.44 22.88 37.99
C LYS A 700 -66.98 22.76 39.44
N LEU A 701 -65.77 23.22 39.75
CA LEU A 701 -65.23 23.25 41.12
C LEU A 701 -66.08 24.15 42.05
N LYS A 702 -66.53 25.31 41.57
CA LYS A 702 -67.43 26.18 42.35
C LYS A 702 -68.78 25.54 42.64
N LYS A 703 -69.32 24.70 41.75
CA LYS A 703 -70.59 23.97 41.97
C LYS A 703 -70.44 22.79 42.93
N GLU A 704 -69.28 22.15 42.99
CA GLU A 704 -69.00 21.09 43.96
C GLU A 704 -68.67 21.63 45.35
N VAL A 705 -68.09 22.82 45.47
CA VAL A 705 -67.83 23.49 46.76
C VAL A 705 -69.08 24.19 47.32
N ALA A 706 -70.07 24.47 46.46
CA ALA A 706 -71.37 25.06 46.85
C ALA A 706 -72.44 24.01 47.23
N LYS A 707 -72.10 22.71 47.16
CA LYS A 707 -72.88 21.61 47.73
C LYS A 707 -72.21 21.11 48.99
#